data_AF-A0A9D8TSR7-F1
#
_entry.id   AF-A0A9D8TSR7-F1
#
_cell.length_a   1.000
_cell.length_b   1.000
_cell.length_c   1.000
_cell.angle_alpha   90.00
_cell.angle_beta   90.00
_cell.angle_gamma   90.00
#
_symmetry.space_group_name_H-M   'P 1'
#
loop_
_entity.id
_entity.type
_entity.pdbx_description
1 polymer ?
#
loop_
_entity_poly.entity_id
_entity_poly.type
_entity_poly.pdbx_seq_one_letter_code
_entity_poly.pdbx_strand_id
1 'polypeptide(L)'
;MKRILTLSFAVLCLLLSAVLLASCGPTKGPSEHEHVWDEGKVIKEGTCDPATKAETKGEKLYTCTICGETKTEETDGHVWDDGQPLSQPTCSAEGQTIYFCTRCRKGKTEPIPKSDTHVYRAGDKGRIVTPPTADKPGELEKICTACGKGIVVDEVTIGDYNRQVRTLRNEINQFTNADFNANSVVRTRQEMISLSGRTFNMPPTTPTAQHPRVLFNASNREAIAAELYDSRSKAAQLEFLKYVNNPTTGKLSPAGTRDDGFHNFDADVLNRIQALALDYQLTGNEISGYSAVRAMLNYLKTMDFQTITGDYERQNGFVMYTAACVYDWCHDLMNDADRQRMVAGVQHKCCEGKTNPQGTDRMEIGFPPSGQHSIAGHGCEYQLLRDYLSFAIAIYDEYPGWWEYIAGRIYQEFVPTRNEYYKAGMYPQGVSVYIRIRFTSDLFSAWLLKAATGRMPYDEEGMKQVARTYYCYELPDKEGFASGDNGAPVDDFIVGGRATMISSYLFNDATMRAQLEYFGQSYSSFTTAFTFSASVTEYLICSSGGTKAASDRHEDLPLIQYNGGWLGQIIARNSWNADQATVLMKIGERTMANHDHADAGSFQIYYKTTLAGDTGSYDTYDAAGNKFPHFKYYHQ
;
A
#
# COMPACT_ATOMS: atom_id res chain seq x y z
N MET A 1 -27.62 -26.78 55.24
CA MET A 1 -27.59 -27.73 56.38
C MET A 1 -26.94 -29.04 55.93
N LYS A 2 -26.50 -29.90 56.88
CA LYS A 2 -26.48 -31.40 56.89
C LYS A 2 -26.65 -32.14 55.53
N ARG A 3 -25.90 -33.20 55.17
CA ARG A 3 -24.87 -34.06 55.85
C ARG A 3 -24.01 -34.74 54.73
N ILE A 4 -22.70 -35.00 54.89
CA ILE A 4 -21.99 -36.10 55.60
C ILE A 4 -22.33 -37.52 55.08
N LEU A 5 -21.31 -38.42 55.08
CA LEU A 5 -21.27 -39.89 54.87
C LEU A 5 -20.83 -40.37 53.45
N THR A 6 -19.86 -41.31 53.27
CA THR A 6 -18.95 -41.99 54.22
C THR A 6 -17.77 -42.75 53.56
N LEU A 7 -16.62 -42.83 54.28
CA LEU A 7 -15.64 -43.97 54.36
C LEU A 7 -14.99 -44.52 53.05
N SER A 8 -13.88 -45.28 53.06
CA SER A 8 -13.26 -46.07 54.13
C SER A 8 -11.74 -46.35 53.92
N PHE A 9 -10.95 -46.29 55.01
CA PHE A 9 -9.90 -47.27 55.45
C PHE A 9 -8.73 -47.70 54.50
N ALA A 10 -7.52 -48.08 54.95
CA ALA A 10 -7.03 -48.48 56.28
C ALA A 10 -5.48 -48.38 56.46
N VAL A 11 -5.01 -48.23 57.74
CA VAL A 11 -3.91 -49.01 58.40
C VAL A 11 -2.44 -48.81 57.89
N LEU A 12 -1.37 -48.63 58.69
CA LEU A 12 -1.06 -48.61 60.16
C LEU A 12 0.08 -47.54 60.38
N CYS A 13 0.85 -47.30 61.46
CA CYS A 13 1.08 -47.76 62.86
C CYS A 13 1.78 -46.57 63.59
N LEU A 14 1.66 -46.14 64.87
CA LEU A 14 1.07 -46.56 66.16
C LEU A 14 2.06 -46.96 67.30
N LEU A 15 2.52 -45.92 68.04
CA LEU A 15 2.86 -45.93 69.50
C LEU A 15 4.19 -46.63 69.93
N LEU A 16 4.75 -46.51 71.14
CA LEU A 16 4.35 -45.99 72.49
C LEU A 16 5.48 -45.08 73.11
N SER A 17 5.44 -44.67 74.39
CA SER A 17 4.70 -43.51 74.96
C SER A 17 4.96 -43.31 76.49
N ALA A 18 5.61 -42.21 76.90
CA ALA A 18 5.79 -41.75 78.31
C ALA A 18 6.02 -40.21 78.31
N VAL A 19 5.48 -39.29 79.12
CA VAL A 19 4.96 -39.17 80.51
C VAL A 19 5.83 -38.19 81.34
N LEU A 20 5.36 -36.94 81.37
CA LEU A 20 5.47 -35.85 82.38
C LEU A 20 6.82 -35.17 82.79
N LEU A 21 6.70 -33.83 82.85
CA LEU A 21 7.34 -32.86 83.77
C LEU A 21 8.83 -32.49 83.65
N ALA A 22 9.09 -31.40 82.89
CA ALA A 22 9.96 -30.29 83.32
C ALA A 22 9.50 -28.98 82.64
N SER A 23 9.81 -27.81 83.22
CA SER A 23 9.22 -26.52 82.81
C SER A 23 10.16 -25.62 81.99
N CYS A 24 9.69 -25.13 80.84
CA CYS A 24 9.95 -23.76 80.38
C CYS A 24 8.77 -23.28 79.50
N GLY A 25 8.54 -21.97 79.44
CA GLY A 25 7.44 -21.39 78.65
C GLY A 25 7.76 -21.31 77.15
N PRO A 26 6.75 -21.19 76.28
CA PRO A 26 6.98 -20.95 74.86
C PRO A 26 7.63 -19.59 74.64
N THR A 27 8.86 -19.57 74.14
CA THR A 27 9.46 -18.36 73.56
C THR A 27 8.61 -17.89 72.40
N LYS A 28 8.39 -16.57 72.30
CA LYS A 28 7.65 -15.99 71.17
C LYS A 28 8.30 -16.40 69.85
N GLY A 29 7.49 -16.88 68.89
CA GLY A 29 7.92 -16.92 67.50
C GLY A 29 8.17 -15.49 66.98
N PRO A 30 8.98 -15.32 65.91
CA PRO A 30 9.17 -14.01 65.30
C PRO A 30 7.83 -13.45 64.83
N SER A 31 7.62 -12.16 65.05
CA SER A 31 6.52 -11.43 64.46
C SER A 31 6.75 -11.30 62.95
N GLU A 32 5.77 -11.64 62.13
CA GLU A 32 5.76 -11.20 60.73
C GLU A 32 5.79 -9.66 60.71
N HIS A 33 6.93 -9.12 60.30
CA HIS A 33 7.13 -7.70 60.03
C HIS A 33 7.94 -7.56 58.75
N GLU A 34 7.79 -6.43 58.06
CA GLU A 34 8.63 -6.14 56.90
C GLU A 34 10.06 -5.82 57.36
N HIS A 35 11.07 -6.45 56.75
CA HIS A 35 12.47 -6.31 57.19
C HIS A 35 13.06 -5.00 56.68
N VAL A 36 13.22 -4.02 57.58
CA VAL A 36 14.01 -2.81 57.32
C VAL A 36 15.50 -3.16 57.51
N TRP A 37 16.24 -3.23 56.41
CA TRP A 37 17.68 -3.53 56.42
C TRP A 37 18.53 -2.28 56.67
N ASP A 38 19.73 -2.46 57.22
CA ASP A 38 20.75 -1.41 57.32
C ASP A 38 21.41 -1.11 55.95
N GLU A 39 22.37 -0.17 55.92
CA GLU A 39 23.11 0.16 54.69
C GLU A 39 23.99 -1.00 54.19
N GLY A 40 24.16 -2.06 54.98
CA GLY A 40 24.97 -3.24 54.73
C GLY A 40 26.48 -3.02 54.84
N LYS A 41 27.17 -3.92 55.54
CA LYS A 41 28.62 -3.92 55.74
C LYS A 41 29.31 -4.81 54.71
N VAL A 42 30.29 -4.27 53.98
CA VAL A 42 31.19 -5.09 53.15
C VAL A 42 31.99 -6.03 54.05
N ILE A 43 31.91 -7.33 53.79
CA ILE A 43 32.66 -8.37 54.51
C ILE A 43 33.77 -9.00 53.65
N LYS A 44 33.73 -8.78 52.33
CA LYS A 44 34.72 -9.25 51.35
C LYS A 44 34.74 -8.29 50.15
N GLU A 45 35.92 -7.79 49.81
CA GLU A 45 36.15 -6.94 48.64
C GLU A 45 36.07 -7.74 47.32
N GLY A 46 35.52 -7.11 46.28
CA GLY A 46 35.56 -7.63 44.91
C GLY A 46 36.90 -7.36 44.24
N THR A 47 37.41 -8.29 43.44
CA THR A 47 38.70 -8.18 42.75
C THR A 47 38.62 -8.56 41.27
N CYS A 48 39.47 -7.95 40.45
CA CYS A 48 39.60 -8.25 39.02
C CYS A 48 41.01 -8.00 38.49
N ASP A 49 41.49 -8.87 37.60
CA ASP A 49 42.87 -8.86 37.08
C ASP A 49 42.94 -8.23 35.66
N PRO A 50 43.81 -7.23 35.41
CA PRO A 50 43.97 -6.63 34.09
C PRO A 50 44.53 -7.59 33.01
N ALA A 51 45.38 -8.54 33.39
CA ALA A 51 46.12 -9.43 32.49
C ALA A 51 45.46 -10.80 32.33
N THR A 52 45.02 -11.45 33.42
CA THR A 52 44.36 -12.77 33.34
C THR A 52 42.86 -12.69 33.10
N LYS A 53 42.25 -11.50 33.27
CA LYS A 53 40.79 -11.26 33.26
C LYS A 53 40.01 -12.07 34.30
N ALA A 54 40.68 -12.67 35.29
CA ALA A 54 40.05 -13.30 36.44
C ALA A 54 39.24 -12.27 37.25
N GLU A 55 38.17 -12.74 37.89
CA GLU A 55 37.20 -11.95 38.64
C GLU A 55 36.80 -12.72 39.90
N THR A 56 36.77 -12.05 41.05
CA THR A 56 36.26 -12.58 42.31
C THR A 56 35.20 -11.64 42.84
N LYS A 57 33.97 -12.14 43.02
CA LYS A 57 32.89 -11.35 43.65
C LYS A 57 33.19 -11.07 45.13
N GLY A 58 32.82 -9.86 45.56
CA GLY A 58 32.78 -9.49 46.97
C GLY A 58 31.48 -9.98 47.62
N GLU A 59 31.34 -9.70 48.92
CA GLU A 59 30.16 -10.06 49.72
C GLU A 59 29.83 -8.91 50.70
N LYS A 60 28.54 -8.61 50.84
CA LYS A 60 28.01 -7.55 51.70
C LYS A 60 26.92 -8.12 52.61
N LEU A 61 27.09 -7.94 53.92
CA LEU A 61 26.19 -8.42 54.97
C LEU A 61 25.25 -7.30 55.40
N TYR A 62 23.94 -7.50 55.27
CA TYR A 62 22.92 -6.60 55.78
C TYR A 62 22.33 -7.14 57.08
N THR A 63 21.99 -6.23 58.00
CA THR A 63 21.32 -6.53 59.26
C THR A 63 19.93 -5.89 59.25
N CYS A 64 18.88 -6.61 59.66
CA CYS A 64 17.58 -6.00 59.86
C CYS A 64 17.59 -5.19 61.16
N THR A 65 17.32 -3.89 61.07
CA THR A 65 17.36 -2.95 62.19
C THR A 65 16.26 -3.17 63.24
N ILE A 66 15.27 -4.00 62.91
CA ILE A 66 14.11 -4.32 63.78
C ILE A 66 14.35 -5.62 64.58
N CYS A 67 14.82 -6.69 63.93
CA CYS A 67 14.92 -8.03 64.53
C CYS A 67 16.35 -8.57 64.68
N GLY A 68 17.35 -7.97 64.04
CA GLY A 68 18.74 -8.42 64.07
C GLY A 68 19.07 -9.63 63.18
N GLU A 69 18.11 -10.14 62.39
CA GLU A 69 18.41 -11.12 61.34
C GLU A 69 19.35 -10.54 60.28
N THR A 70 20.11 -11.40 59.61
CA THR A 70 21.09 -10.98 58.58
C THR A 70 20.90 -11.71 57.26
N LYS A 71 21.28 -11.03 56.17
CA LYS A 71 21.41 -11.62 54.83
C LYS A 71 22.74 -11.20 54.20
N THR A 72 23.36 -12.10 53.43
CA THR A 72 24.54 -11.78 52.62
C THR A 72 24.15 -11.70 51.16
N GLU A 73 24.60 -10.67 50.45
CA GLU A 73 24.47 -10.53 49.00
C GLU A 73 25.86 -10.46 48.36
N GLU A 74 26.01 -11.02 47.17
CA GLU A 74 27.25 -10.90 46.40
C GLU A 74 27.40 -9.48 45.82
N THR A 75 28.62 -8.97 45.74
CA THR A 75 28.95 -7.70 45.08
C THR A 75 29.89 -7.90 43.90
N ASP A 76 29.87 -6.95 42.97
CA ASP A 76 30.67 -6.99 41.73
C ASP A 76 32.19 -7.08 42.02
N GLY A 77 32.93 -7.83 41.21
CA GLY A 77 34.39 -7.88 41.27
C GLY A 77 35.06 -6.61 40.69
N HIS A 78 34.31 -5.81 39.94
CA HIS A 78 34.79 -4.64 39.20
C HIS A 78 34.45 -3.32 39.90
N VAL A 79 35.41 -2.40 39.88
CA VAL A 79 35.17 -0.98 40.20
C VAL A 79 35.00 -0.23 38.88
N TRP A 80 33.76 0.12 38.56
CA TRP A 80 33.38 0.87 37.37
C TRP A 80 33.77 2.35 37.47
N ASP A 81 33.87 3.01 36.31
CA ASP A 81 33.89 4.47 36.21
C ASP A 81 32.46 5.05 36.25
N ASP A 82 32.32 6.38 36.14
CA ASP A 82 31.02 7.07 36.15
C ASP A 82 30.14 6.74 34.93
N GLY A 83 30.70 6.03 33.94
CA GLY A 83 30.07 5.72 32.66
C GLY A 83 30.08 6.88 31.66
N GLN A 84 29.81 6.56 30.40
CA GLN A 84 29.64 7.54 29.33
C GLN A 84 28.56 7.11 28.33
N PRO A 85 27.83 8.03 27.68
CA PRO A 85 26.79 7.67 26.71
C PRO A 85 27.38 6.95 25.49
N LEU A 86 26.97 5.71 25.27
CA LEU A 86 27.26 4.94 24.06
C LEU A 86 26.23 5.23 22.96
N SER A 87 24.96 5.41 23.35
CA SER A 87 23.89 5.88 22.48
C SER A 87 22.84 6.67 23.27
N GLN A 88 22.24 7.69 22.65
CA GLN A 88 21.16 8.48 23.25
C GLN A 88 19.80 7.78 23.05
N PRO A 89 18.89 7.83 24.04
CA PRO A 89 17.55 7.26 23.91
C PRO A 89 16.68 8.06 22.94
N THR A 90 15.74 7.39 22.31
CA THR A 90 14.75 7.96 21.38
C THR A 90 13.37 7.36 21.66
N CYS A 91 12.31 7.92 21.06
CA CYS A 91 10.96 7.35 21.15
C CYS A 91 10.77 6.03 20.38
N SER A 92 11.79 5.57 19.63
CA SER A 92 11.81 4.27 18.93
C SER A 92 12.75 3.25 19.59
N ALA A 93 13.95 3.67 20.00
CA ALA A 93 15.01 2.82 20.53
C ALA A 93 15.56 3.32 21.87
N GLU A 94 15.94 2.38 22.74
CA GLU A 94 16.63 2.67 24.00
C GLU A 94 18.04 3.21 23.76
N GLY A 95 18.51 4.05 24.68
CA GLY A 95 19.90 4.47 24.73
C GLY A 95 20.75 3.45 25.50
N GLN A 96 22.04 3.67 25.57
CA GLN A 96 22.96 2.86 26.38
C GLN A 96 24.05 3.73 26.99
N THR A 97 24.36 3.48 28.27
CA THR A 97 25.58 3.96 28.91
C THR A 97 26.60 2.83 28.92
N ILE A 98 27.85 3.10 28.55
CA ILE A 98 28.96 2.15 28.68
C ILE A 98 29.85 2.55 29.86
N TYR A 99 30.15 1.57 30.71
CA TYR A 99 31.02 1.69 31.87
C TYR A 99 32.26 0.82 31.67
N PHE A 100 33.43 1.31 32.07
CA PHE A 100 34.66 0.54 32.06
C PHE A 100 35.17 0.32 33.48
N CYS A 101 35.62 -0.90 33.77
CA CYS A 101 36.29 -1.17 35.03
C CYS A 101 37.63 -0.41 35.06
N THR A 102 37.76 0.51 36.02
CA THR A 102 38.95 1.36 36.24
C THR A 102 40.22 0.54 36.45
N ARG A 103 40.08 -0.68 36.99
CA ARG A 103 41.17 -1.63 37.23
C ARG A 103 41.54 -2.44 35.98
N CYS A 104 40.61 -3.19 35.39
CA CYS A 104 40.91 -4.22 34.38
C CYS A 104 40.45 -3.91 32.93
N ARG A 105 39.77 -2.77 32.72
CA ARG A 105 39.18 -2.32 31.44
C ARG A 105 38.16 -3.27 30.80
N LYS A 106 37.58 -4.23 31.55
CA LYS A 106 36.31 -4.89 31.17
C LYS A 106 35.24 -3.81 30.98
N GLY A 107 34.38 -3.96 29.97
CA GLY A 107 33.22 -3.08 29.76
C GLY A 107 31.91 -3.75 30.20
N LYS A 108 30.95 -2.94 30.66
CA LYS A 108 29.52 -3.31 30.72
C LYS A 108 28.69 -2.21 30.05
N THR A 109 27.50 -2.56 29.56
CA THR A 109 26.50 -1.60 29.09
C THR A 109 25.24 -1.71 29.94
N GLU A 110 24.59 -0.58 30.19
CA GLU A 110 23.29 -0.51 30.87
C GLU A 110 22.31 0.29 30.00
N PRO A 111 21.04 -0.15 29.88
CA PRO A 111 20.08 0.49 28.99
C PRO A 111 19.55 1.80 29.58
N ILE A 112 19.35 2.78 28.72
CA ILE A 112 18.64 4.03 29.03
C ILE A 112 17.22 3.89 28.45
N PRO A 113 16.15 4.02 29.26
CA PRO A 113 14.78 3.94 28.77
C PRO A 113 14.50 4.86 27.57
N LYS A 114 13.56 4.46 26.72
CA LYS A 114 13.13 5.25 25.56
C LYS A 114 12.70 6.65 25.98
N SER A 115 13.03 7.66 25.17
CA SER A 115 12.63 9.04 25.45
C SER A 115 11.21 9.28 24.97
N ASP A 116 10.38 9.92 25.79
CA ASP A 116 9.06 10.45 25.41
C ASP A 116 9.16 11.66 24.44
N THR A 117 10.37 12.05 24.04
CA THR A 117 10.59 13.12 23.06
C THR A 117 10.28 12.62 21.64
N HIS A 118 9.17 13.12 21.08
CA HIS A 118 8.80 12.92 19.69
C HIS A 118 9.31 14.06 18.80
N VAL A 119 9.69 13.72 17.56
CA VAL A 119 10.24 14.66 16.57
C VAL A 119 9.35 14.72 15.33
N TYR A 120 9.05 15.92 14.86
CA TYR A 120 8.08 16.17 13.77
C TYR A 120 8.77 16.81 12.55
N ARG A 121 8.07 16.90 11.41
CA ARG A 121 8.60 17.61 10.24
C ARG A 121 8.61 19.13 10.49
N ALA A 122 9.62 19.83 9.96
CA ALA A 122 9.64 21.28 9.99
C ALA A 122 8.43 21.84 9.20
N GLY A 123 7.70 22.79 9.79
CA GLY A 123 6.47 23.33 9.21
C GLY A 123 5.24 22.40 9.32
N ASP A 124 5.34 21.27 10.02
CA ASP A 124 4.20 20.37 10.23
C ASP A 124 3.12 21.01 11.11
N LYS A 125 1.94 21.23 10.50
CA LYS A 125 0.76 21.79 11.15
C LYS A 125 -0.04 20.77 11.94
N GLY A 126 0.15 19.47 11.68
CA GLY A 126 -0.72 18.42 12.20
C GLY A 126 -2.01 18.25 11.42
N ARG A 127 -2.68 17.15 11.75
CA ARG A 127 -3.87 16.58 11.10
C ARG A 127 -4.99 16.48 12.13
N ILE A 128 -6.21 16.85 11.77
CA ILE A 128 -7.37 16.62 12.65
C ILE A 128 -7.75 15.15 12.52
N VAL A 129 -7.59 14.37 13.59
CA VAL A 129 -7.94 12.93 13.61
C VAL A 129 -9.31 12.69 14.21
N THR A 130 -9.72 13.53 15.17
CA THR A 130 -11.05 13.53 15.79
C THR A 130 -11.65 14.91 15.62
N PRO A 131 -12.74 15.10 14.84
CA PRO A 131 -13.44 16.38 14.73
C PRO A 131 -14.06 16.84 16.06
N PRO A 132 -14.10 18.15 16.35
CA PRO A 132 -14.75 18.67 17.54
C PRO A 132 -16.27 18.50 17.50
N THR A 133 -16.87 18.31 18.68
CA THR A 133 -18.32 18.22 18.89
C THR A 133 -18.80 19.36 19.80
N ALA A 134 -20.11 19.45 20.07
CA ALA A 134 -20.64 20.46 20.99
C ALA A 134 -20.11 20.30 22.42
N ASP A 135 -19.83 19.07 22.83
CA ASP A 135 -19.47 18.71 24.21
C ASP A 135 -17.98 18.36 24.40
N LYS A 136 -17.20 18.26 23.31
CA LYS A 136 -15.77 17.89 23.34
C LYS A 136 -14.94 18.64 22.28
N PRO A 137 -13.71 19.07 22.60
CA PRO A 137 -12.75 19.51 21.59
C PRO A 137 -12.39 18.37 20.63
N GLY A 138 -11.85 18.73 19.47
CA GLY A 138 -11.26 17.79 18.53
C GLY A 138 -9.77 17.58 18.80
N GLU A 139 -9.17 16.56 18.20
CA GLU A 139 -7.78 16.16 18.44
C GLU A 139 -6.91 16.45 17.21
N LEU A 140 -5.81 17.20 17.40
CA LEU A 140 -4.81 17.48 16.38
C LEU A 140 -3.58 16.58 16.58
N GLU A 141 -3.32 15.71 15.62
CA GLU A 141 -2.23 14.73 15.65
C GLU A 141 -1.04 15.14 14.77
N LYS A 142 0.18 14.78 15.18
CA LYS A 142 1.37 14.73 14.31
C LYS A 142 2.03 13.36 14.39
N ILE A 143 2.45 12.82 13.24
CA ILE A 143 3.25 11.58 13.24
C ILE A 143 4.72 11.91 13.51
N CYS A 144 5.29 11.20 14.49
CA CYS A 144 6.70 11.30 14.82
C CYS A 144 7.58 10.70 13.70
N THR A 145 8.48 11.50 13.13
CA THR A 145 9.37 11.09 12.02
C THR A 145 10.37 10.01 12.43
N ALA A 146 10.69 9.88 13.72
CA ALA A 146 11.51 8.79 14.24
C ALA A 146 10.71 7.47 14.32
N CYS A 147 9.63 7.41 15.11
CA CYS A 147 8.96 6.15 15.46
C CYS A 147 7.68 5.82 14.68
N GLY A 148 7.17 6.70 13.81
CA GLY A 148 5.96 6.45 13.00
C GLY A 148 4.62 6.55 13.74
N LYS A 149 4.64 6.66 15.08
CA LYS A 149 3.42 6.86 15.88
C LYS A 149 2.81 8.24 15.64
N GLY A 150 1.49 8.28 15.50
CA GLY A 150 0.69 9.47 15.73
C GLY A 150 0.73 9.88 17.21
N ILE A 151 0.78 11.18 17.47
CA ILE A 151 0.78 11.80 18.80
C ILE A 151 -0.18 12.99 18.75
N VAL A 152 -1.18 13.02 19.63
CA VAL A 152 -2.03 14.21 19.82
C VAL A 152 -1.17 15.31 20.47
N VAL A 153 -1.14 16.49 19.84
CA VAL A 153 -0.26 17.61 20.22
C VAL A 153 -1.01 18.91 20.50
N ASP A 154 -2.29 19.01 20.12
CA ASP A 154 -3.13 20.19 20.36
C ASP A 154 -4.63 19.82 20.30
N GLU A 155 -5.49 20.73 20.78
CA GLU A 155 -6.95 20.61 20.72
C GLU A 155 -7.55 21.52 19.63
N VAL A 156 -8.62 21.06 18.98
CA VAL A 156 -9.34 21.82 17.94
C VAL A 156 -10.64 22.38 18.51
N THR A 157 -10.85 23.69 18.44
CA THR A 157 -12.11 24.32 18.88
C THR A 157 -13.23 24.10 17.86
N ILE A 158 -14.45 23.80 18.33
CA ILE A 158 -15.63 23.74 17.46
C ILE A 158 -15.91 25.07 16.75
N GLY A 159 -15.56 26.20 17.38
CA GLY A 159 -15.76 27.54 16.84
C GLY A 159 -14.98 27.78 15.55
N ASP A 160 -13.69 27.44 15.54
CA ASP A 160 -12.79 27.64 14.40
C ASP A 160 -12.84 26.49 13.39
N TYR A 161 -13.22 25.28 13.81
CA TYR A 161 -13.58 24.19 12.91
C TYR A 161 -14.80 24.58 12.05
N ASN A 162 -15.92 24.94 12.69
CA ASN A 162 -17.13 25.36 11.99
C ASN A 162 -16.91 26.64 11.17
N ARG A 163 -15.96 27.51 11.56
CA ARG A 163 -15.54 28.67 10.74
C ARG A 163 -14.93 28.21 9.42
N GLN A 164 -13.96 27.30 9.45
CA GLN A 164 -13.28 26.79 8.26
C GLN A 164 -14.21 25.97 7.34
N VAL A 165 -15.04 25.09 7.91
CA VAL A 165 -16.09 24.36 7.17
C VAL A 165 -17.00 25.32 6.40
N ARG A 166 -17.54 26.36 7.07
CA ARG A 166 -18.38 27.36 6.41
C ARG A 166 -17.64 28.16 5.33
N THR A 167 -16.37 28.49 5.53
CA THR A 167 -15.55 29.16 4.48
C THR A 167 -15.43 28.28 3.24
N LEU A 168 -15.05 27.00 3.39
CA LEU A 168 -14.90 26.08 2.26
C LEU A 168 -16.25 25.82 1.57
N ARG A 169 -17.34 25.63 2.33
CA ARG A 169 -18.70 25.48 1.80
C ARG A 169 -19.16 26.73 1.02
N ASN A 170 -18.78 27.93 1.47
CA ASN A 170 -19.04 29.18 0.76
C ASN A 170 -18.17 29.35 -0.49
N GLU A 171 -16.93 28.87 -0.49
CA GLU A 171 -16.08 28.82 -1.70
C GLU A 171 -16.65 27.85 -2.73
N ILE A 172 -17.16 26.69 -2.31
CA ILE A 172 -17.85 25.75 -3.22
C ILE A 172 -19.13 26.38 -3.80
N ASN A 173 -19.87 27.16 -3.00
CA ASN A 173 -21.07 27.87 -3.44
C ASN A 173 -20.79 28.99 -4.48
N GLN A 174 -19.53 29.36 -4.74
CA GLN A 174 -19.17 30.31 -5.80
C GLN A 174 -19.07 29.65 -7.19
N PHE A 175 -19.02 28.31 -7.26
CA PHE A 175 -19.02 27.60 -8.54
C PHE A 175 -20.40 27.62 -9.19
N THR A 176 -20.41 27.83 -10.51
CA THR A 176 -21.61 27.86 -11.35
C THR A 176 -21.53 26.76 -12.41
N ASN A 177 -22.66 26.38 -12.99
CA ASN A 177 -22.67 25.37 -14.05
C ASN A 177 -21.95 25.88 -15.32
N ALA A 178 -21.86 27.20 -15.52
CA ALA A 178 -21.11 27.81 -16.61
C ALA A 178 -19.59 27.55 -16.53
N ASP A 179 -19.05 27.34 -15.33
CA ASP A 179 -17.62 27.01 -15.13
C ASP A 179 -17.24 25.61 -15.66
N PHE A 180 -18.24 24.76 -15.89
CA PHE A 180 -18.08 23.34 -16.26
C PHE A 180 -18.78 23.00 -17.59
N ASN A 181 -18.89 24.01 -18.46
CA ASN A 181 -19.76 24.11 -19.64
C ASN A 181 -21.25 24.29 -19.29
N ALA A 182 -21.81 25.44 -19.68
CA ALA A 182 -23.19 25.82 -19.42
C ALA A 182 -24.25 24.93 -20.11
N ASN A 183 -23.84 24.13 -21.11
CA ASN A 183 -24.72 23.36 -21.98
C ASN A 183 -24.56 21.82 -21.87
N SER A 184 -23.66 21.32 -21.02
CA SER A 184 -23.40 19.86 -20.90
C SER A 184 -24.49 19.16 -20.10
N VAL A 185 -25.50 18.66 -20.82
CA VAL A 185 -26.32 17.55 -20.32
C VAL A 185 -25.41 16.32 -20.17
N VAL A 186 -25.48 15.66 -19.02
CA VAL A 186 -24.72 14.41 -18.79
C VAL A 186 -25.33 13.32 -19.66
N ARG A 187 -24.52 12.70 -20.53
CA ARG A 187 -25.01 11.77 -21.55
C ARG A 187 -25.65 10.54 -20.94
N THR A 188 -26.86 10.23 -21.41
CA THR A 188 -27.59 9.00 -21.10
C THR A 188 -26.99 7.79 -21.83
N ARG A 189 -27.35 6.58 -21.39
CA ARG A 189 -27.02 5.34 -22.12
C ARG A 189 -27.52 5.36 -23.57
N GLN A 190 -28.69 5.93 -23.83
CA GLN A 190 -29.27 5.94 -25.17
C GLN A 190 -28.51 6.89 -26.12
N GLU A 191 -28.05 8.04 -25.64
CA GLU A 191 -27.16 8.92 -26.40
C GLU A 191 -25.80 8.26 -26.63
N MET A 192 -25.25 7.56 -25.63
CA MET A 192 -24.00 6.81 -25.80
C MET A 192 -24.10 5.65 -26.81
N ILE A 193 -25.24 4.96 -26.87
CA ILE A 193 -25.53 3.98 -27.93
C ILE A 193 -25.65 4.69 -29.29
N SER A 194 -26.37 5.81 -29.36
CA SER A 194 -26.62 6.53 -30.61
C SER A 194 -25.36 7.19 -31.20
N LEU A 195 -24.41 7.62 -30.37
CA LEU A 195 -23.18 8.27 -30.80
C LEU A 195 -22.08 7.27 -31.20
N SER A 196 -22.03 6.10 -30.55
CA SER A 196 -21.03 5.07 -30.85
C SER A 196 -21.48 4.07 -31.92
N GLY A 197 -22.79 3.91 -32.12
CA GLY A 197 -23.37 2.79 -32.87
C GLY A 197 -23.22 1.43 -32.18
N ARG A 198 -22.73 1.39 -30.92
CA ARG A 198 -22.48 0.16 -30.16
C ARG A 198 -23.48 0.02 -29.02
N THR A 199 -24.04 -1.19 -28.86
CA THR A 199 -24.87 -1.56 -27.72
C THR A 199 -24.18 -2.66 -26.94
N PHE A 200 -24.11 -2.52 -25.63
CA PHE A 200 -23.59 -3.54 -24.72
C PHE A 200 -24.70 -4.11 -23.83
N ASN A 201 -24.55 -5.38 -23.47
CA ASN A 201 -25.41 -6.09 -22.52
C ASN A 201 -25.39 -5.41 -21.14
N MET A 202 -26.49 -5.54 -20.41
CA MET A 202 -26.55 -5.06 -19.02
C MET A 202 -25.56 -5.83 -18.14
N PRO A 203 -24.80 -5.16 -17.25
CA PRO A 203 -23.97 -5.82 -16.24
C PRO A 203 -24.75 -6.83 -15.39
N PRO A 204 -24.13 -7.96 -14.98
CA PRO A 204 -24.76 -8.96 -14.11
C PRO A 204 -24.82 -8.55 -12.62
N THR A 205 -24.30 -7.35 -12.30
CA THR A 205 -24.28 -6.72 -10.99
C THR A 205 -24.48 -5.21 -11.13
N THR A 206 -24.82 -4.55 -10.03
CA THR A 206 -24.82 -3.10 -9.90
C THR A 206 -23.90 -2.71 -8.73
N PRO A 207 -23.39 -1.48 -8.67
CA PRO A 207 -22.76 -0.95 -7.47
C PRO A 207 -23.74 -0.98 -6.29
N THR A 208 -23.21 -1.10 -5.08
CA THR A 208 -24.01 -0.95 -3.85
C THR A 208 -24.42 0.52 -3.65
N ALA A 209 -25.59 0.77 -3.06
CA ALA A 209 -26.09 2.12 -2.74
C ALA A 209 -25.40 2.76 -1.51
N GLN A 210 -24.22 2.26 -1.11
CA GLN A 210 -23.42 2.79 -0.01
C GLN A 210 -22.15 3.42 -0.55
N HIS A 211 -21.77 4.55 0.03
CA HIS A 211 -20.48 5.21 -0.20
C HIS A 211 -19.56 5.04 1.03
N PRO A 212 -18.25 4.91 0.84
CA PRO A 212 -17.55 4.80 -0.45
C PRO A 212 -17.74 3.42 -1.09
N ARG A 213 -17.53 3.35 -2.40
CA ARG A 213 -17.54 2.13 -3.23
C ARG A 213 -16.46 2.11 -4.32
N VAL A 214 -15.70 3.20 -4.49
CA VAL A 214 -14.52 3.28 -5.36
C VAL A 214 -13.27 2.89 -4.57
N LEU A 215 -12.59 1.82 -5.01
CA LEU A 215 -11.45 1.12 -4.38
C LEU A 215 -11.76 0.46 -3.02
N PHE A 216 -12.52 1.09 -2.15
CA PHE A 216 -12.82 0.58 -0.81
C PHE A 216 -14.25 0.92 -0.39
N ASN A 217 -14.70 0.35 0.73
CA ASN A 217 -16.03 0.54 1.28
C ASN A 217 -16.01 0.55 2.82
N ALA A 218 -17.19 0.48 3.45
CA ALA A 218 -17.28 0.54 4.90
C ALA A 218 -16.53 -0.59 5.65
N SER A 219 -16.37 -1.79 5.05
CA SER A 219 -15.82 -2.95 5.77
C SER A 219 -14.30 -3.04 5.82
N ASN A 220 -13.58 -2.18 5.08
CA ASN A 220 -12.11 -2.10 5.10
C ASN A 220 -11.56 -0.73 5.51
N ARG A 221 -12.42 0.28 5.71
CA ARG A 221 -12.04 1.63 6.22
C ARG A 221 -11.17 1.58 7.48
N GLU A 222 -11.50 0.75 8.46
CA GLU A 222 -10.73 0.63 9.72
C GLU A 222 -9.31 0.07 9.49
N ALA A 223 -9.15 -0.90 8.58
CA ALA A 223 -7.84 -1.43 8.23
C ALA A 223 -6.96 -0.38 7.53
N ILE A 224 -7.57 0.43 6.64
CA ILE A 224 -6.88 1.54 5.95
C ILE A 224 -6.47 2.63 6.95
N ALA A 225 -7.28 2.88 7.98
CA ALA A 225 -6.92 3.78 9.09
C ALA A 225 -5.76 3.23 9.94
N ALA A 226 -5.72 1.92 10.21
CA ALA A 226 -4.61 1.29 10.92
C ALA A 226 -3.29 1.31 10.13
N GLU A 227 -3.36 1.14 8.80
CA GLU A 227 -2.19 1.18 7.90
C GLU A 227 -1.50 2.55 7.85
N LEU A 228 -2.17 3.64 8.30
CA LEU A 228 -1.53 4.94 8.52
C LEU A 228 -0.51 4.96 9.68
N TYR A 229 -0.42 3.90 10.47
CA TYR A 229 0.50 3.78 11.62
C TYR A 229 1.42 2.54 11.57
N ASP A 230 1.32 1.72 10.51
CA ASP A 230 2.20 0.56 10.31
C ASP A 230 3.63 0.97 9.89
N SER A 231 4.66 0.48 10.56
CA SER A 231 6.04 0.86 10.26
C SER A 231 6.52 0.51 8.84
N ARG A 232 5.90 -0.47 8.18
CA ARG A 232 6.15 -0.86 6.78
C ARG A 232 5.73 0.24 5.79
N SER A 233 4.70 1.01 6.13
CA SER A 233 4.12 2.07 5.29
C SER A 233 4.62 3.48 5.60
N LYS A 234 5.64 3.61 6.45
CA LYS A 234 6.21 4.90 6.90
C LYS A 234 6.53 5.91 5.79
N ALA A 235 6.98 5.45 4.61
CA ALA A 235 7.23 6.32 3.47
C ALA A 235 5.94 6.94 2.90
N ALA A 236 4.89 6.13 2.73
CA ALA A 236 3.58 6.59 2.27
C ALA A 236 2.89 7.47 3.31
N GLN A 237 2.92 7.10 4.59
CA GLN A 237 2.34 7.89 5.69
C GLN A 237 2.87 9.32 5.73
N LEU A 238 4.20 9.46 5.63
CA LEU A 238 4.86 10.76 5.61
C LEU A 238 4.48 11.58 4.36
N GLU A 239 4.25 10.95 3.22
CA GLU A 239 3.82 11.65 1.99
C GLU A 239 2.33 12.03 2.03
N PHE A 240 1.48 11.16 2.56
CA PHE A 240 0.07 11.43 2.83
C PHE A 240 -0.10 12.64 3.77
N LEU A 241 0.64 12.68 4.88
CA LEU A 241 0.61 13.85 5.78
C LEU A 241 1.20 15.12 5.17
N LYS A 242 2.25 15.02 4.34
CA LYS A 242 2.75 16.18 3.57
C LYS A 242 1.60 16.81 2.75
N TYR A 243 0.72 15.99 2.19
CA TYR A 243 -0.42 16.43 1.39
C TYR A 243 -1.58 16.95 2.23
N VAL A 244 -2.04 16.21 3.25
CA VAL A 244 -3.14 16.64 4.13
C VAL A 244 -2.79 17.95 4.84
N ASN A 245 -1.56 18.09 5.36
CA ASN A 245 -1.15 19.25 6.16
C ASN A 245 -0.76 20.46 5.27
N ASN A 246 -0.74 20.30 3.94
CA ASN A 246 -0.54 21.35 2.95
C ASN A 246 -1.62 21.27 1.85
N PRO A 247 -2.89 21.55 2.19
CA PRO A 247 -4.03 21.37 1.29
C PRO A 247 -3.94 22.33 0.10
N THR A 248 -4.26 21.81 -1.09
CA THR A 248 -4.26 22.60 -2.33
C THR A 248 -5.58 23.36 -2.52
N THR A 249 -5.54 24.47 -3.25
CA THR A 249 -6.75 25.12 -3.79
C THR A 249 -7.29 24.41 -5.03
N GLY A 250 -6.51 23.51 -5.64
CA GLY A 250 -6.80 22.85 -6.91
C GLY A 250 -6.69 23.75 -8.14
N LYS A 251 -6.39 25.04 -7.95
CA LYS A 251 -6.28 26.00 -9.05
C LYS A 251 -4.94 25.83 -9.77
N LEU A 252 -5.00 25.51 -11.06
CA LEU A 252 -3.83 25.34 -11.91
C LEU A 252 -3.29 26.68 -12.43
N SER A 253 -2.00 26.69 -12.76
CA SER A 253 -1.40 27.73 -13.61
C SER A 253 -1.93 27.64 -15.04
N PRO A 254 -1.83 28.70 -15.87
CA PRO A 254 -2.10 28.59 -17.30
C PRO A 254 -1.21 27.54 -17.98
N ALA A 255 -1.68 26.95 -19.08
CA ALA A 255 -0.81 26.17 -19.97
C ALA A 255 0.29 27.07 -20.57
N GLY A 256 1.41 26.47 -20.98
CA GLY A 256 2.57 27.22 -21.52
C GLY A 256 3.56 27.75 -20.48
N THR A 257 3.38 27.46 -19.18
CA THR A 257 4.32 27.87 -18.11
C THR A 257 5.22 26.72 -17.61
N ARG A 258 5.36 25.65 -18.38
CA ARG A 258 6.23 24.48 -18.14
C ARG A 258 6.97 24.14 -19.45
N ASP A 259 8.09 23.43 -19.33
CA ASP A 259 8.99 23.15 -20.47
C ASP A 259 8.36 22.28 -21.58
N ASP A 260 7.22 21.64 -21.29
CA ASP A 260 6.39 20.86 -22.20
C ASP A 260 5.30 21.68 -22.94
N GLY A 261 5.08 22.94 -22.56
CA GLY A 261 4.38 23.97 -23.35
C GLY A 261 2.86 23.85 -23.55
N PHE A 262 2.29 22.64 -23.69
CA PHE A 262 0.96 22.49 -24.32
C PHE A 262 -0.22 22.15 -23.39
N HIS A 263 0.03 21.88 -22.10
CA HIS A 263 -1.01 21.57 -21.10
C HIS A 263 -0.64 22.06 -19.70
N ASN A 264 -1.60 22.09 -18.76
CA ASN A 264 -1.35 22.43 -17.35
C ASN A 264 -1.63 21.29 -16.35
N PHE A 265 -1.56 20.03 -16.79
CA PHE A 265 -1.71 18.85 -15.93
C PHE A 265 -0.75 18.89 -14.73
N ASP A 266 -1.25 18.52 -13.54
CA ASP A 266 -0.44 18.46 -12.32
C ASP A 266 -0.83 17.28 -11.40
N ALA A 267 0.03 16.26 -11.39
CA ALA A 267 -0.18 15.05 -10.59
C ALA A 267 0.01 15.26 -9.07
N ASP A 268 0.79 16.26 -8.61
CA ASP A 268 0.98 16.54 -7.18
C ASP A 268 -0.27 17.24 -6.61
N VAL A 269 -0.90 18.12 -7.40
CA VAL A 269 -2.21 18.70 -7.07
C VAL A 269 -3.30 17.61 -7.01
N LEU A 270 -3.36 16.69 -7.97
CA LEU A 270 -4.32 15.57 -7.93
C LEU A 270 -4.08 14.63 -6.75
N ASN A 271 -2.82 14.27 -6.45
CA ASN A 271 -2.47 13.46 -5.28
C ASN A 271 -2.90 14.13 -3.96
N ARG A 272 -2.75 15.45 -3.83
CA ARG A 272 -3.28 16.21 -2.67
C ARG A 272 -4.79 16.15 -2.57
N ILE A 273 -5.49 16.31 -3.69
CA ILE A 273 -6.96 16.23 -3.74
C ILE A 273 -7.43 14.85 -3.27
N GLN A 274 -6.83 13.77 -3.77
CA GLN A 274 -7.16 12.40 -3.39
C GLN A 274 -6.82 12.11 -1.91
N ALA A 275 -5.67 12.60 -1.42
CA ALA A 275 -5.26 12.45 -0.03
C ALA A 275 -6.23 13.15 0.95
N LEU A 276 -6.72 14.34 0.61
CA LEU A 276 -7.73 15.05 1.41
C LEU A 276 -9.10 14.34 1.42
N ALA A 277 -9.50 13.72 0.31
CA ALA A 277 -10.72 12.93 0.25
C ALA A 277 -10.61 11.63 1.08
N LEU A 278 -9.45 10.94 1.05
CA LEU A 278 -9.21 9.80 1.92
C LEU A 278 -9.13 10.22 3.39
N ASP A 279 -8.51 11.37 3.70
CA ASP A 279 -8.43 11.86 5.08
C ASP A 279 -9.81 12.04 5.72
N TYR A 280 -10.76 12.62 4.98
CA TYR A 280 -12.16 12.70 5.40
C TYR A 280 -12.74 11.31 5.69
N GLN A 281 -12.56 10.35 4.79
CA GLN A 281 -13.05 8.98 4.97
C GLN A 281 -12.43 8.24 6.17
N LEU A 282 -11.23 8.62 6.63
CA LEU A 282 -10.54 7.99 7.76
C LEU A 282 -10.76 8.72 9.11
N THR A 283 -11.42 9.88 9.13
CA THR A 283 -11.53 10.74 10.34
C THR A 283 -12.89 11.42 10.55
N GLY A 284 -13.71 11.55 9.50
CA GLY A 284 -14.86 12.45 9.48
C GLY A 284 -14.49 13.94 9.38
N ASN A 285 -13.23 14.28 9.10
CA ASN A 285 -12.76 15.68 9.03
C ASN A 285 -13.31 16.42 7.79
N GLU A 286 -14.49 17.04 7.93
CA GLU A 286 -15.15 17.83 6.90
C GLU A 286 -14.26 18.91 6.26
N ILE A 287 -13.28 19.46 6.99
CA ILE A 287 -12.35 20.46 6.42
C ILE A 287 -11.50 19.84 5.30
N SER A 288 -11.06 18.60 5.45
CA SER A 288 -10.34 17.87 4.38
C SER A 288 -11.29 17.51 3.23
N GLY A 289 -12.49 17.00 3.54
CA GLY A 289 -13.47 16.61 2.51
C GLY A 289 -13.94 17.78 1.66
N TYR A 290 -14.35 18.90 2.27
CA TYR A 290 -14.69 20.12 1.54
C TYR A 290 -13.47 20.74 0.83
N SER A 291 -12.25 20.61 1.38
CA SER A 291 -11.04 21.03 0.66
C SER A 291 -10.82 20.22 -0.61
N ALA A 292 -11.05 18.91 -0.58
CA ALA A 292 -10.96 18.01 -1.74
C ALA A 292 -12.02 18.36 -2.79
N VAL A 293 -13.30 18.47 -2.40
CA VAL A 293 -14.41 18.86 -3.30
C VAL A 293 -14.13 20.20 -3.99
N ARG A 294 -13.79 21.24 -3.21
CA ARG A 294 -13.44 22.56 -3.73
C ARG A 294 -12.27 22.50 -4.71
N ALA A 295 -11.22 21.75 -4.35
CA ALA A 295 -10.01 21.66 -5.16
C ALA A 295 -10.24 20.88 -6.46
N MET A 296 -11.02 19.79 -6.43
CA MET A 296 -11.41 19.06 -7.64
C MET A 296 -12.22 19.95 -8.60
N LEU A 297 -13.16 20.75 -8.07
CA LEU A 297 -13.92 21.72 -8.86
C LEU A 297 -13.02 22.84 -9.44
N ASN A 298 -12.06 23.36 -8.68
CA ASN A 298 -11.07 24.32 -9.23
C ASN A 298 -10.17 23.69 -10.31
N TYR A 299 -9.78 22.43 -10.14
CA TYR A 299 -8.96 21.71 -11.13
C TYR A 299 -9.75 21.53 -12.43
N LEU A 300 -10.98 21.00 -12.35
CA LEU A 300 -11.86 20.83 -13.51
C LEU A 300 -12.16 22.18 -14.21
N LYS A 301 -12.32 23.27 -13.45
CA LYS A 301 -12.51 24.62 -14.00
C LYS A 301 -11.27 25.11 -14.75
N THR A 302 -10.08 24.93 -14.17
CA THR A 302 -8.82 25.52 -14.67
C THR A 302 -7.95 24.62 -15.55
N MET A 303 -8.25 23.32 -15.65
CA MET A 303 -7.51 22.41 -16.53
C MET A 303 -7.69 22.77 -18.01
N ASP A 304 -6.58 22.74 -18.74
CA ASP A 304 -6.46 23.07 -20.15
C ASP A 304 -5.40 22.19 -20.84
N PHE A 305 -5.73 21.74 -22.04
CA PHE A 305 -4.97 20.83 -22.88
C PHE A 305 -5.10 21.35 -24.32
N GLN A 306 -4.15 22.17 -24.74
CA GLN A 306 -4.32 23.02 -25.93
C GLN A 306 -3.97 22.30 -27.24
N THR A 307 -3.01 21.39 -27.19
CA THR A 307 -2.62 20.41 -28.23
C THR A 307 -1.82 19.31 -27.52
N ILE A 308 -1.86 18.05 -27.96
CA ILE A 308 -1.18 16.99 -27.20
C ILE A 308 -0.51 15.94 -28.09
N THR A 309 0.70 15.56 -27.69
CA THR A 309 1.58 14.56 -28.31
C THR A 309 2.09 13.61 -27.24
N GLY A 310 1.95 12.29 -27.45
CA GLY A 310 2.28 11.26 -26.46
C GLY A 310 1.02 10.68 -25.79
N ASP A 311 1.20 10.02 -24.65
CA ASP A 311 0.17 9.22 -23.96
C ASP A 311 -0.65 10.09 -22.96
N TYR A 312 -1.44 11.02 -23.48
CA TYR A 312 -2.21 12.03 -22.74
C TYR A 312 -3.53 11.48 -22.15
N GLU A 313 -4.08 10.44 -22.76
CA GLU A 313 -5.31 9.77 -22.29
C GLU A 313 -5.14 9.18 -20.89
N ARG A 314 -3.94 8.70 -20.52
CA ARG A 314 -3.57 8.34 -19.14
C ARG A 314 -3.54 9.53 -18.18
N GLN A 315 -3.23 10.75 -18.64
CA GLN A 315 -3.28 11.98 -17.83
C GLN A 315 -4.74 12.42 -17.60
N ASN A 316 -5.54 12.54 -18.68
CA ASN A 316 -6.98 12.84 -18.61
C ASN A 316 -7.72 11.79 -17.75
N GLY A 317 -7.36 10.52 -17.92
CA GLY A 317 -7.83 9.41 -17.12
C GLY A 317 -7.56 9.58 -15.63
N PHE A 318 -6.34 9.98 -15.25
CA PHE A 318 -6.00 10.22 -13.83
C PHE A 318 -6.78 11.39 -13.21
N VAL A 319 -7.15 12.42 -13.99
CA VAL A 319 -8.08 13.48 -13.53
C VAL A 319 -9.48 12.91 -13.28
N MET A 320 -10.02 12.12 -14.22
CA MET A 320 -11.32 11.46 -14.11
C MET A 320 -11.39 10.48 -12.92
N TYR A 321 -10.33 9.69 -12.71
CA TYR A 321 -10.18 8.78 -11.57
C TYR A 321 -10.05 9.52 -10.23
N THR A 322 -9.28 10.61 -10.18
CA THR A 322 -9.21 11.47 -8.97
C THR A 322 -10.59 12.06 -8.65
N ALA A 323 -11.31 12.53 -9.68
CA ALA A 323 -12.67 13.02 -9.53
C ALA A 323 -13.65 11.92 -9.08
N ALA A 324 -13.50 10.67 -9.56
CA ALA A 324 -14.28 9.53 -9.09
C ALA A 324 -14.09 9.30 -7.59
N CYS A 325 -12.84 9.29 -7.11
CA CYS A 325 -12.54 9.17 -5.69
C CYS A 325 -13.12 10.35 -4.88
N VAL A 326 -12.98 11.60 -5.30
CA VAL A 326 -13.58 12.75 -4.58
C VAL A 326 -15.11 12.67 -4.58
N TYR A 327 -15.71 12.27 -5.70
CA TYR A 327 -17.17 12.17 -5.82
C TYR A 327 -17.74 11.11 -4.87
N ASP A 328 -17.10 9.95 -4.84
CA ASP A 328 -17.49 8.79 -4.04
C ASP A 328 -17.17 8.95 -2.56
N TRP A 329 -16.00 9.50 -2.23
CA TRP A 329 -15.49 9.60 -0.86
C TRP A 329 -15.99 10.85 -0.13
N CYS A 330 -16.56 11.84 -0.82
CA CYS A 330 -17.15 13.05 -0.24
C CYS A 330 -18.60 13.29 -0.73
N HIS A 331 -19.32 12.23 -1.12
CA HIS A 331 -20.68 12.29 -1.70
C HIS A 331 -21.66 13.02 -0.77
N ASP A 332 -21.61 12.70 0.51
CA ASP A 332 -22.39 13.23 1.63
C ASP A 332 -22.13 14.71 1.94
N LEU A 333 -20.94 15.24 1.62
CA LEU A 333 -20.62 16.67 1.75
C LEU A 333 -21.14 17.51 0.55
N MET A 334 -21.56 16.88 -0.53
CA MET A 334 -21.96 17.54 -1.77
C MET A 334 -23.48 17.57 -1.96
N ASN A 335 -24.03 18.75 -2.26
CA ASN A 335 -25.41 18.83 -2.73
C ASN A 335 -25.50 18.46 -4.23
N ASP A 336 -26.73 18.22 -4.70
CA ASP A 336 -26.99 17.73 -6.06
C ASP A 336 -26.41 18.63 -7.16
N ALA A 337 -26.31 19.94 -6.93
CA ALA A 337 -25.71 20.87 -7.88
C ALA A 337 -24.16 20.81 -7.87
N ASP A 338 -23.52 20.56 -6.72
CA ASP A 338 -22.08 20.31 -6.66
C ASP A 338 -21.74 18.99 -7.39
N ARG A 339 -22.54 17.94 -7.13
CA ARG A 339 -22.41 16.64 -7.78
C ARG A 339 -22.63 16.78 -9.29
N GLN A 340 -23.68 17.47 -9.73
CA GLN A 340 -23.92 17.76 -11.15
C GLN A 340 -22.75 18.50 -11.81
N ARG A 341 -22.20 19.53 -11.17
CA ARG A 341 -21.04 20.30 -11.69
C ARG A 341 -19.80 19.43 -11.85
N MET A 342 -19.55 18.51 -10.91
CA MET A 342 -18.41 17.59 -11.02
C MET A 342 -18.59 16.62 -12.20
N VAL A 343 -19.79 16.07 -12.42
CA VAL A 343 -20.06 15.19 -13.57
C VAL A 343 -20.02 15.94 -14.90
N ALA A 344 -20.64 17.11 -15.00
CA ALA A 344 -20.56 17.98 -16.17
C ALA A 344 -19.11 18.38 -16.49
N GLY A 345 -18.31 18.70 -15.46
CA GLY A 345 -16.91 19.05 -15.57
C GLY A 345 -16.04 17.90 -16.06
N VAL A 346 -16.16 16.70 -15.48
CA VAL A 346 -15.42 15.51 -15.93
C VAL A 346 -15.82 15.14 -17.36
N GLN A 347 -17.12 15.09 -17.67
CA GLN A 347 -17.59 14.83 -19.03
C GLN A 347 -16.97 15.84 -20.02
N HIS A 348 -17.09 17.13 -19.74
CA HIS A 348 -16.63 18.17 -20.67
C HIS A 348 -15.09 18.25 -20.80
N LYS A 349 -14.34 18.04 -19.72
CA LYS A 349 -12.89 18.31 -19.66
C LYS A 349 -12.01 17.07 -19.74
N CYS A 350 -12.52 15.88 -19.41
CA CYS A 350 -11.79 14.62 -19.50
C CYS A 350 -12.30 13.74 -20.65
N CYS A 351 -13.59 13.82 -21.00
CA CYS A 351 -14.20 12.93 -21.98
C CYS A 351 -14.49 13.60 -23.34
N GLU A 352 -14.99 14.84 -23.37
CA GLU A 352 -15.52 15.47 -24.61
C GLU A 352 -14.52 16.36 -25.34
N GLY A 353 -14.50 16.24 -26.67
CA GLY A 353 -13.91 17.24 -27.56
C GLY A 353 -12.56 16.83 -28.15
N LYS A 354 -12.28 17.33 -29.36
CA LYS A 354 -11.18 16.84 -30.19
C LYS A 354 -9.86 17.51 -29.84
N THR A 355 -8.93 16.77 -29.25
CA THR A 355 -7.60 17.27 -28.83
C THR A 355 -6.42 16.42 -29.30
N ASN A 356 -6.65 15.25 -29.89
CA ASN A 356 -5.56 14.36 -30.33
C ASN A 356 -5.28 14.44 -31.85
N PRO A 357 -4.08 14.02 -32.31
CA PRO A 357 -3.72 14.01 -33.74
C PRO A 357 -4.64 13.18 -34.64
N GLN A 358 -5.36 12.21 -34.07
CA GLN A 358 -6.30 11.31 -34.75
C GLN A 358 -7.70 11.93 -34.94
N GLY A 359 -7.97 13.09 -34.33
CA GLY A 359 -9.25 13.80 -34.43
C GLY A 359 -10.41 13.14 -33.66
N THR A 360 -10.11 12.28 -32.67
CA THR A 360 -11.08 11.72 -31.72
C THR A 360 -11.20 12.59 -30.47
N ASP A 361 -12.07 12.20 -29.55
CA ASP A 361 -12.21 12.82 -28.22
C ASP A 361 -10.93 12.75 -27.36
N ARG A 362 -10.96 13.43 -26.20
CA ARG A 362 -9.90 13.52 -25.16
C ARG A 362 -9.39 12.20 -24.57
N MET A 363 -10.07 11.09 -24.86
CA MET A 363 -9.63 9.73 -24.55
C MET A 363 -9.53 8.96 -25.87
N GLU A 364 -8.47 8.18 -26.06
CA GLU A 364 -8.18 7.51 -27.33
C GLU A 364 -9.22 6.45 -27.72
N ILE A 365 -9.91 5.86 -26.73
CA ILE A 365 -11.07 4.97 -26.96
C ILE A 365 -12.39 5.72 -27.27
N GLY A 366 -12.34 7.05 -27.36
CA GLY A 366 -13.46 7.95 -27.61
C GLY A 366 -14.32 8.28 -26.38
N PHE A 367 -15.27 9.20 -26.56
CA PHE A 367 -16.43 9.33 -25.68
C PHE A 367 -17.71 9.37 -26.53
N PRO A 368 -18.49 8.29 -26.60
CA PRO A 368 -18.54 7.16 -25.66
C PRO A 368 -17.36 6.19 -25.78
N PRO A 369 -16.91 5.54 -24.69
CA PRO A 369 -15.72 4.69 -24.67
C PRO A 369 -15.95 3.37 -25.41
N SER A 370 -15.80 3.42 -26.72
CA SER A 370 -16.36 2.44 -27.67
C SER A 370 -15.34 1.90 -28.67
N GLY A 371 -14.28 2.67 -28.91
CA GLY A 371 -13.16 2.33 -29.79
C GLY A 371 -12.15 1.37 -29.18
N GLN A 372 -11.20 0.96 -30.01
CA GLN A 372 -10.19 -0.09 -29.76
C GLN A 372 -10.78 -1.46 -29.36
N HIS A 373 -9.92 -2.47 -29.27
CA HIS A 373 -10.27 -3.87 -28.98
C HIS A 373 -9.86 -4.31 -27.57
N SER A 374 -10.52 -5.33 -27.04
CA SER A 374 -10.30 -5.93 -25.72
C SER A 374 -9.18 -6.99 -25.65
N ILE A 375 -8.22 -6.97 -26.58
CA ILE A 375 -7.07 -7.90 -26.62
C ILE A 375 -5.80 -7.19 -26.13
N ALA A 376 -5.35 -6.17 -26.87
CA ALA A 376 -4.13 -5.41 -26.59
C ALA A 376 -4.34 -3.90 -26.83
N GLY A 377 -3.25 -3.11 -26.85
CA GLY A 377 -3.28 -1.65 -27.04
C GLY A 377 -3.83 -0.86 -25.84
N HIS A 378 -3.88 0.46 -25.97
CA HIS A 378 -4.25 1.39 -24.88
C HIS A 378 -5.71 1.25 -24.39
N GLY A 379 -6.60 0.66 -25.18
CA GLY A 379 -7.95 0.26 -24.75
C GLY A 379 -7.97 -0.89 -23.74
N CYS A 380 -6.86 -1.61 -23.59
CA CYS A 380 -6.60 -2.58 -22.52
C CYS A 380 -5.80 -2.00 -21.35
N GLU A 381 -5.78 -0.66 -21.20
CA GLU A 381 -5.10 0.05 -20.12
C GLU A 381 -6.09 0.87 -19.27
N TYR A 382 -5.59 1.80 -18.45
CA TYR A 382 -6.39 2.51 -17.45
C TYR A 382 -7.64 3.19 -18.01
N GLN A 383 -7.64 3.68 -19.26
CA GLN A 383 -8.74 4.46 -19.85
C GLN A 383 -10.13 3.86 -19.54
N LEU A 384 -10.34 2.59 -19.89
CA LEU A 384 -11.59 1.89 -19.61
C LEU A 384 -11.56 1.23 -18.22
N LEU A 385 -10.47 0.55 -17.90
CA LEU A 385 -10.38 -0.43 -16.82
C LEU A 385 -10.14 0.18 -15.43
N ARG A 386 -9.75 1.45 -15.36
CA ARG A 386 -9.67 2.25 -14.13
C ARG A 386 -10.50 3.53 -14.25
N ASP A 387 -10.27 4.33 -15.28
CA ASP A 387 -10.68 5.74 -15.30
C ASP A 387 -12.17 5.90 -15.55
N TYR A 388 -12.68 5.46 -16.71
CA TYR A 388 -14.12 5.45 -16.98
C TYR A 388 -14.90 4.55 -16.01
N LEU A 389 -14.34 3.39 -15.62
CA LEU A 389 -14.98 2.46 -14.70
C LEU A 389 -15.16 3.05 -13.29
N SER A 390 -14.11 3.64 -12.70
CA SER A 390 -14.20 4.25 -11.38
C SER A 390 -15.21 5.40 -11.37
N PHE A 391 -15.25 6.21 -12.42
CA PHE A 391 -16.20 7.31 -12.52
C PHE A 391 -17.65 6.79 -12.65
N ALA A 392 -17.87 5.78 -13.48
CA ALA A 392 -19.18 5.12 -13.63
C ALA A 392 -19.68 4.41 -12.35
N ILE A 393 -18.76 3.96 -11.48
CA ILE A 393 -19.09 3.44 -10.13
C ILE A 393 -19.47 4.58 -9.19
N ALA A 394 -18.70 5.68 -9.18
CA ALA A 394 -18.95 6.83 -8.30
C ALA A 394 -20.34 7.42 -8.53
N ILE A 395 -20.68 7.72 -9.79
CA ILE A 395 -21.89 8.47 -10.19
C ILE A 395 -23.15 7.61 -10.37
N TYR A 396 -23.12 6.35 -9.91
CA TYR A 396 -24.12 5.34 -10.30
C TYR A 396 -25.57 5.70 -9.94
N ASP A 397 -25.81 6.30 -8.78
CA ASP A 397 -27.19 6.57 -8.31
C ASP A 397 -27.84 7.72 -9.09
N GLU A 398 -27.07 8.73 -9.51
CA GLU A 398 -27.54 9.85 -10.34
C GLU A 398 -27.53 9.53 -11.85
N TYR A 399 -26.55 8.77 -12.35
CA TYR A 399 -26.31 8.55 -13.77
C TYR A 399 -26.02 7.07 -14.12
N PRO A 400 -26.93 6.12 -13.79
CA PRO A 400 -26.68 4.68 -13.94
C PRO A 400 -26.35 4.25 -15.37
N GLY A 401 -26.80 5.01 -16.37
CA GLY A 401 -26.48 4.76 -17.78
C GLY A 401 -24.99 4.75 -18.13
N TRP A 402 -24.12 5.38 -17.31
CA TRP A 402 -22.66 5.25 -17.44
C TRP A 402 -22.18 3.85 -17.06
N TRP A 403 -22.60 3.33 -15.89
CA TRP A 403 -22.31 1.96 -15.47
C TRP A 403 -22.82 0.93 -16.48
N GLU A 404 -24.08 1.05 -16.88
CA GLU A 404 -24.74 0.14 -17.82
C GLU A 404 -24.05 0.06 -19.19
N TYR A 405 -23.36 1.13 -19.61
CA TYR A 405 -22.59 1.16 -20.86
C TYR A 405 -21.14 0.69 -20.64
N ILE A 406 -20.45 1.23 -19.63
CA ILE A 406 -19.01 1.01 -19.38
C ILE A 406 -18.74 -0.37 -18.78
N ALA A 407 -19.43 -0.73 -17.70
CA ALA A 407 -19.33 -2.08 -17.16
C ALA A 407 -19.96 -3.10 -18.12
N GLY A 408 -20.99 -2.71 -18.89
CA GLY A 408 -21.59 -3.55 -19.93
C GLY A 408 -20.55 -3.97 -20.97
N ARG A 409 -19.73 -3.02 -21.44
CA ARG A 409 -18.58 -3.28 -22.31
C ARG A 409 -17.56 -4.23 -21.66
N ILE A 410 -17.20 -4.00 -20.39
CA ILE A 410 -16.21 -4.82 -19.68
C ILE A 410 -16.69 -6.26 -19.54
N TYR A 411 -17.92 -6.49 -19.07
CA TYR A 411 -18.49 -7.84 -18.94
C TYR A 411 -18.71 -8.55 -20.29
N GLN A 412 -18.95 -7.81 -21.38
CA GLN A 412 -19.18 -8.40 -22.71
C GLN A 412 -17.89 -8.65 -23.52
N GLU A 413 -16.89 -7.77 -23.43
CA GLU A 413 -15.69 -7.83 -24.28
C GLU A 413 -14.42 -8.22 -23.52
N PHE A 414 -14.28 -7.82 -22.25
CA PHE A 414 -13.04 -7.96 -21.48
C PHE A 414 -13.07 -9.22 -20.62
N VAL A 415 -14.09 -9.40 -19.77
CA VAL A 415 -14.25 -10.59 -18.90
C VAL A 415 -14.07 -11.92 -19.64
N PRO A 416 -14.78 -12.23 -20.74
CA PRO A 416 -14.57 -13.49 -21.45
C PRO A 416 -13.14 -13.63 -22.01
N THR A 417 -12.58 -12.54 -22.55
CA THR A 417 -11.23 -12.53 -23.16
C THR A 417 -10.13 -12.73 -22.11
N ARG A 418 -10.25 -12.05 -20.95
CA ARG A 418 -9.35 -12.20 -19.80
C ARG A 418 -9.40 -13.61 -19.24
N ASN A 419 -10.59 -14.17 -19.09
CA ASN A 419 -10.74 -15.52 -18.52
C ASN A 419 -10.09 -16.60 -19.41
N GLU A 420 -9.91 -16.39 -20.71
CA GLU A 420 -9.08 -17.31 -21.54
C GLU A 420 -7.57 -17.16 -21.26
N TYR A 421 -7.07 -15.94 -21.06
CA TYR A 421 -5.67 -15.70 -20.63
C TYR A 421 -5.41 -16.26 -19.23
N TYR A 422 -6.39 -16.15 -18.33
CA TYR A 422 -6.25 -16.56 -16.93
C TYR A 422 -6.26 -18.09 -16.80
N LYS A 423 -7.04 -18.81 -17.63
CA LYS A 423 -6.93 -20.26 -17.81
C LYS A 423 -5.60 -20.71 -18.43
N ALA A 424 -5.01 -19.90 -19.31
CA ALA A 424 -3.66 -20.13 -19.79
C ALA A 424 -2.60 -19.88 -18.70
N GLY A 425 -2.94 -19.13 -17.65
CA GLY A 425 -2.07 -18.82 -16.52
C GLY A 425 -1.00 -17.77 -16.79
N MET A 426 -1.02 -17.08 -17.94
CA MET A 426 -0.16 -15.93 -18.22
C MET A 426 -0.84 -14.95 -19.19
N TYR A 427 -0.51 -13.66 -19.06
CA TYR A 427 -0.96 -12.61 -19.96
C TYR A 427 -0.07 -12.50 -21.21
N PRO A 428 -0.64 -12.43 -22.43
CA PRO A 428 0.10 -12.53 -23.68
C PRO A 428 0.58 -11.16 -24.21
N GLN A 429 1.36 -10.41 -23.42
CA GLN A 429 1.98 -9.12 -23.80
C GLN A 429 3.37 -8.96 -23.15
N GLY A 430 4.15 -10.05 -23.14
CA GLY A 430 5.48 -10.09 -22.52
C GLY A 430 5.52 -10.12 -20.99
N VAL A 431 6.72 -10.07 -20.43
CA VAL A 431 6.97 -10.35 -18.99
C VAL A 431 7.59 -9.21 -18.16
N SER A 432 8.17 -8.16 -18.76
CA SER A 432 8.69 -7.01 -17.99
C SER A 432 8.02 -5.67 -18.34
N VAL A 433 8.14 -5.15 -19.57
CA VAL A 433 7.70 -3.75 -19.84
C VAL A 433 6.17 -3.61 -19.82
N TYR A 434 5.47 -4.27 -20.74
CA TYR A 434 4.05 -3.99 -20.97
C TYR A 434 3.10 -4.68 -20.00
N ILE A 435 3.55 -5.73 -19.31
CA ILE A 435 2.74 -6.38 -18.27
C ILE A 435 2.39 -5.40 -17.13
N ARG A 436 3.32 -4.49 -16.80
CA ARG A 436 3.19 -3.46 -15.75
C ARG A 436 2.02 -2.52 -15.97
N ILE A 437 1.57 -2.32 -17.20
CA ILE A 437 0.40 -1.51 -17.52
C ILE A 437 -0.85 -2.37 -17.79
N ARG A 438 -0.73 -3.46 -18.56
CA ARG A 438 -1.89 -4.28 -18.95
C ARG A 438 -2.50 -5.05 -17.78
N PHE A 439 -1.71 -5.84 -17.05
CA PHE A 439 -2.23 -6.63 -15.93
C PHE A 439 -2.56 -5.77 -14.70
N THR A 440 -1.83 -4.66 -14.49
CA THR A 440 -2.24 -3.64 -13.48
C THR A 440 -3.61 -3.04 -13.80
N SER A 441 -3.92 -2.78 -15.07
CA SER A 441 -5.22 -2.23 -15.48
C SER A 441 -6.35 -3.25 -15.26
N ASP A 442 -6.11 -4.52 -15.59
CA ASP A 442 -7.03 -5.61 -15.26
C ASP A 442 -7.24 -5.74 -13.74
N LEU A 443 -6.16 -5.74 -12.94
CA LEU A 443 -6.21 -5.74 -11.47
C LEU A 443 -7.01 -4.55 -10.91
N PHE A 444 -6.88 -3.35 -11.50
CA PHE A 444 -7.73 -2.21 -11.15
C PHE A 444 -9.21 -2.48 -11.44
N SER A 445 -9.55 -3.03 -12.61
CA SER A 445 -10.96 -3.34 -12.91
C SER A 445 -11.53 -4.43 -12.00
N ALA A 446 -10.73 -5.45 -11.67
CA ALA A 446 -11.08 -6.52 -10.75
C ALA A 446 -11.34 -5.95 -9.33
N TRP A 447 -10.43 -5.11 -8.85
CA TRP A 447 -10.50 -4.43 -7.55
C TRP A 447 -11.70 -3.47 -7.48
N LEU A 448 -11.89 -2.59 -8.47
CA LEU A 448 -13.02 -1.66 -8.54
C LEU A 448 -14.36 -2.39 -8.56
N LEU A 449 -14.49 -3.45 -9.37
CA LEU A 449 -15.73 -4.23 -9.46
C LEU A 449 -16.00 -5.05 -8.18
N LYS A 450 -14.97 -5.62 -7.55
CA LYS A 450 -15.08 -6.35 -6.27
C LYS A 450 -15.43 -5.40 -5.11
N ALA A 451 -14.83 -4.21 -5.05
CA ALA A 451 -15.14 -3.18 -4.04
C ALA A 451 -16.58 -2.64 -4.18
N ALA A 452 -17.01 -2.34 -5.41
CA ALA A 452 -18.30 -1.72 -5.68
C ALA A 452 -19.49 -2.69 -5.62
N THR A 453 -19.30 -3.96 -6.00
CA THR A 453 -20.40 -4.94 -6.18
C THR A 453 -20.31 -6.17 -5.26
N GLY A 454 -19.21 -6.31 -4.50
CA GLY A 454 -18.96 -7.48 -3.65
C GLY A 454 -18.64 -8.77 -4.41
N ARG A 455 -18.41 -8.72 -5.74
CA ARG A 455 -18.12 -9.90 -6.58
C ARG A 455 -16.88 -9.68 -7.44
N MET A 456 -16.05 -10.72 -7.56
CA MET A 456 -15.00 -10.77 -8.58
C MET A 456 -15.64 -10.94 -9.97
N PRO A 457 -15.28 -10.11 -10.98
CA PRO A 457 -15.80 -10.25 -12.34
C PRO A 457 -15.07 -11.30 -13.20
N TYR A 458 -13.82 -11.65 -12.83
CA TYR A 458 -12.95 -12.57 -13.57
C TYR A 458 -12.78 -13.92 -12.84
N ASP A 459 -12.09 -14.86 -13.48
CA ASP A 459 -11.52 -16.06 -12.86
C ASP A 459 -10.46 -15.69 -11.82
N GLU A 460 -10.81 -15.73 -10.53
CA GLU A 460 -9.97 -15.25 -9.42
C GLU A 460 -8.68 -16.08 -9.23
N GLU A 461 -8.77 -17.40 -9.30
CA GLU A 461 -7.60 -18.28 -9.13
C GLU A 461 -6.73 -18.28 -10.40
N GLY A 462 -7.33 -18.20 -11.60
CA GLY A 462 -6.56 -17.98 -12.83
C GLY A 462 -5.82 -16.64 -12.83
N MET A 463 -6.46 -15.56 -12.36
CA MET A 463 -5.83 -14.24 -12.26
C MET A 463 -4.67 -14.22 -11.24
N LYS A 464 -4.83 -14.91 -10.12
CA LYS A 464 -3.79 -15.14 -9.11
C LYS A 464 -2.65 -16.02 -9.64
N GLN A 465 -2.94 -17.04 -10.44
CA GLN A 465 -1.92 -17.82 -11.16
C GLN A 465 -1.14 -16.96 -12.15
N VAL A 466 -1.80 -16.05 -12.88
CA VAL A 466 -1.12 -15.09 -13.77
C VAL A 466 -0.12 -14.22 -12.98
N ALA A 467 -0.52 -13.66 -11.84
CA ALA A 467 0.37 -12.88 -10.98
C ALA A 467 1.61 -13.66 -10.52
N ARG A 468 1.42 -14.94 -10.16
CA ARG A 468 2.48 -15.88 -9.73
C ARG A 468 3.39 -16.32 -10.87
N THR A 469 2.85 -16.58 -12.05
CA THR A 469 3.58 -17.13 -13.20
C THR A 469 4.71 -16.22 -13.68
N TYR A 470 4.57 -14.90 -13.56
CA TYR A 470 5.68 -14.01 -13.90
C TYR A 470 6.93 -14.28 -13.08
N TYR A 471 6.83 -14.51 -11.77
CA TYR A 471 7.98 -14.88 -10.94
C TYR A 471 8.58 -16.25 -11.32
N CYS A 472 7.88 -17.09 -12.10
CA CYS A 472 8.44 -18.31 -12.70
C CYS A 472 9.45 -18.04 -13.83
N TYR A 473 9.65 -16.80 -14.28
CA TYR A 473 10.68 -16.39 -15.24
C TYR A 473 11.98 -15.88 -14.57
N GLU A 474 12.05 -15.80 -13.24
CA GLU A 474 13.17 -15.21 -12.50
C GLU A 474 14.48 -16.03 -12.61
N LEU A 475 15.61 -15.33 -12.72
CA LEU A 475 16.96 -15.89 -12.75
C LEU A 475 17.80 -15.42 -11.52
N PRO A 476 18.88 -16.12 -11.13
CA PRO A 476 19.64 -15.87 -9.88
C PRO A 476 20.24 -14.47 -9.72
N ASP A 477 20.47 -13.79 -10.84
CA ASP A 477 21.01 -12.44 -10.98
C ASP A 477 19.94 -11.35 -10.75
N LYS A 478 18.67 -11.75 -10.58
CA LYS A 478 17.45 -10.92 -10.55
C LYS A 478 17.04 -10.33 -11.89
N GLU A 479 17.64 -10.81 -12.98
CA GLU A 479 17.04 -10.71 -14.31
C GLU A 479 15.93 -11.78 -14.46
N GLY A 480 15.37 -11.89 -15.65
CA GLY A 480 14.54 -13.01 -16.05
C GLY A 480 14.60 -13.22 -17.56
N PHE A 481 14.10 -14.35 -18.04
CA PHE A 481 14.00 -14.56 -19.49
C PHE A 481 13.13 -13.48 -20.14
N ALA A 482 13.62 -12.89 -21.23
CA ALA A 482 12.85 -11.95 -22.03
C ALA A 482 11.69 -12.65 -22.75
N SER A 483 10.67 -11.88 -23.11
CA SER A 483 9.53 -12.36 -23.91
C SER A 483 8.70 -11.16 -24.32
N GLY A 484 8.47 -10.96 -25.62
CA GLY A 484 7.79 -9.76 -26.12
C GLY A 484 8.67 -8.50 -26.03
N ASP A 485 8.10 -7.33 -26.27
CA ASP A 485 8.83 -6.06 -26.32
C ASP A 485 9.51 -5.71 -24.97
N ASN A 486 10.84 -5.89 -24.90
CA ASN A 486 11.67 -5.54 -23.74
C ASN A 486 13.07 -5.06 -24.19
N GLY A 487 13.84 -4.46 -23.27
CA GLY A 487 15.29 -4.41 -23.40
C GLY A 487 15.94 -5.73 -22.98
N ALA A 488 17.16 -6.00 -23.46
CA ALA A 488 17.98 -7.14 -23.06
C ALA A 488 19.38 -6.65 -22.64
N PRO A 489 19.89 -7.01 -21.44
CA PRO A 489 19.22 -7.76 -20.37
C PRO A 489 17.99 -7.05 -19.79
N VAL A 490 17.18 -7.79 -19.02
CA VAL A 490 16.00 -7.26 -18.33
C VAL A 490 16.42 -6.77 -16.94
N ASP A 491 17.11 -5.62 -16.90
CA ASP A 491 17.66 -4.98 -15.68
C ASP A 491 16.61 -4.73 -14.57
N ASP A 492 15.32 -4.73 -14.93
CA ASP A 492 14.20 -4.61 -14.01
C ASP A 492 13.16 -5.70 -14.31
N PHE A 493 13.38 -6.90 -13.75
CA PHE A 493 12.47 -8.05 -13.85
C PHE A 493 11.23 -7.94 -12.94
N ILE A 494 11.00 -6.78 -12.30
CA ILE A 494 9.86 -6.63 -11.39
C ILE A 494 8.53 -6.69 -12.16
N VAL A 495 7.65 -7.61 -11.75
CA VAL A 495 6.20 -7.42 -11.93
C VAL A 495 5.85 -6.13 -11.22
N GLY A 496 5.73 -5.04 -11.98
CA GLY A 496 5.78 -3.65 -11.48
C GLY A 496 5.04 -3.50 -10.17
N GLY A 497 5.68 -3.04 -9.09
CA GLY A 497 5.26 -3.31 -7.71
C GLY A 497 3.82 -2.95 -7.34
N ARG A 498 3.19 -2.06 -8.12
CA ARG A 498 1.75 -1.80 -8.12
C ARG A 498 0.90 -3.05 -8.42
N ALA A 499 1.24 -3.85 -9.45
CA ALA A 499 0.59 -5.12 -9.75
C ALA A 499 0.77 -6.15 -8.64
N THR A 500 2.00 -6.37 -8.15
CA THR A 500 2.26 -7.37 -7.09
C THR A 500 1.57 -6.98 -5.78
N MET A 501 1.53 -5.69 -5.42
CA MET A 501 0.85 -5.26 -4.21
C MET A 501 -0.67 -5.26 -4.32
N ILE A 502 -1.24 -4.88 -5.47
CA ILE A 502 -2.69 -5.06 -5.70
C ILE A 502 -3.04 -6.56 -5.72
N SER A 503 -2.19 -7.44 -6.25
CA SER A 503 -2.41 -8.90 -6.20
C SER A 503 -2.36 -9.45 -4.77
N SER A 504 -1.34 -9.06 -3.99
CA SER A 504 -1.19 -9.45 -2.58
C SER A 504 -2.35 -8.98 -1.70
N TYR A 505 -2.94 -7.83 -2.02
CA TYR A 505 -4.16 -7.31 -1.40
C TYR A 505 -5.43 -8.05 -1.85
N LEU A 506 -5.68 -8.06 -3.16
CA LEU A 506 -6.96 -8.46 -3.77
C LEU A 506 -7.27 -9.95 -3.55
N PHE A 507 -6.22 -10.78 -3.49
CA PHE A 507 -6.28 -12.23 -3.30
C PHE A 507 -5.78 -12.70 -1.92
N ASN A 508 -5.36 -11.79 -1.02
CA ASN A 508 -4.69 -12.10 0.26
C ASN A 508 -3.47 -13.04 0.07
N ASP A 509 -2.64 -12.76 -0.94
CA ASP A 509 -1.58 -13.66 -1.41
C ASP A 509 -0.26 -13.46 -0.65
N ALA A 510 0.07 -14.43 0.20
CA ALA A 510 1.27 -14.46 1.04
C ALA A 510 2.58 -14.64 0.25
N THR A 511 2.53 -15.33 -0.90
CA THR A 511 3.67 -15.49 -1.81
C THR A 511 3.97 -14.16 -2.47
N MET A 512 2.96 -13.46 -2.97
CA MET A 512 3.11 -12.10 -3.51
C MET A 512 3.58 -11.10 -2.42
N ARG A 513 3.13 -11.28 -1.17
CA ARG A 513 3.65 -10.48 -0.04
C ARG A 513 5.14 -10.73 0.21
N ALA A 514 5.59 -11.98 0.17
CA ALA A 514 7.00 -12.32 0.32
C ALA A 514 7.87 -11.79 -0.84
N GLN A 515 7.32 -11.75 -2.06
CA GLN A 515 8.01 -11.13 -3.21
C GLN A 515 8.21 -9.62 -3.02
N LEU A 516 7.19 -8.88 -2.55
CA LEU A 516 7.33 -7.46 -2.22
C LEU A 516 8.48 -7.22 -1.24
N GLU A 517 8.54 -8.01 -0.16
CA GLU A 517 9.52 -7.84 0.91
C GLU A 517 10.93 -8.26 0.48
N TYR A 518 11.09 -9.32 -0.32
CA TYR A 518 12.38 -9.73 -0.90
C TYR A 518 12.98 -8.69 -1.86
N PHE A 519 12.16 -8.08 -2.70
CA PHE A 519 12.59 -7.03 -3.63
C PHE A 519 12.68 -5.64 -2.96
N GLY A 520 12.44 -5.53 -1.64
CA GLY A 520 12.50 -4.26 -0.91
C GLY A 520 11.43 -3.26 -1.34
N GLN A 521 10.32 -3.74 -1.91
CA GLN A 521 9.33 -2.90 -2.55
C GLN A 521 8.53 -2.10 -1.54
N SER A 522 8.42 -0.80 -1.82
CA SER A 522 7.88 0.23 -0.94
C SER A 522 7.15 1.28 -1.77
N TYR A 523 6.66 2.34 -1.13
CA TYR A 523 5.98 3.44 -1.82
C TYR A 523 6.79 4.03 -3.00
N SER A 524 8.12 4.08 -2.86
CA SER A 524 9.01 4.52 -3.95
C SER A 524 8.87 3.62 -5.19
N SER A 525 8.99 2.30 -5.05
CA SER A 525 8.89 1.35 -6.18
C SER A 525 7.46 1.11 -6.67
N PHE A 526 6.45 1.52 -5.89
CA PHE A 526 5.05 1.57 -6.33
C PHE A 526 4.78 2.75 -7.29
N THR A 527 5.63 3.78 -7.27
CA THR A 527 5.48 5.02 -8.06
C THR A 527 6.49 5.17 -9.21
N THR A 528 7.45 4.26 -9.34
CA THR A 528 8.46 4.25 -10.43
C THR A 528 7.92 3.74 -11.78
N ALA A 529 8.40 4.37 -12.86
CA ALA A 529 8.33 3.96 -14.28
C ALA A 529 6.95 3.52 -14.84
N PHE A 530 6.48 4.24 -15.87
CA PHE A 530 5.14 4.07 -16.50
C PHE A 530 3.93 4.35 -15.59
N THR A 531 4.12 4.63 -14.29
CA THR A 531 3.04 4.86 -13.32
C THR A 531 2.90 6.31 -12.85
N PHE A 532 2.92 7.29 -13.75
CA PHE A 532 2.66 8.72 -13.44
C PHE A 532 1.22 9.04 -12.96
N SER A 533 0.44 7.99 -12.70
CA SER A 533 -0.93 8.02 -12.17
C SER A 533 -1.11 7.02 -11.01
N ALA A 534 -0.03 6.69 -10.30
CA ALA A 534 -0.07 6.04 -8.98
C ALA A 534 -0.22 7.09 -7.88
N SER A 535 -0.80 6.71 -6.73
CA SER A 535 -0.98 7.62 -5.61
C SER A 535 -0.68 7.01 -4.25
N VAL A 536 -0.41 7.88 -3.27
CA VAL A 536 -0.21 7.49 -1.88
C VAL A 536 -1.46 6.86 -1.25
N THR A 537 -2.65 7.25 -1.72
CA THR A 537 -3.92 6.69 -1.21
C THR A 537 -4.11 5.24 -1.67
N GLU A 538 -3.82 4.93 -2.93
CA GLU A 538 -3.80 3.55 -3.43
C GLU A 538 -2.86 2.66 -2.63
N TYR A 539 -1.62 3.14 -2.39
CA TYR A 539 -0.61 2.41 -1.65
C TYR A 539 -1.09 2.03 -0.24
N LEU A 540 -1.68 2.99 0.48
CA LEU A 540 -2.23 2.75 1.82
C LEU A 540 -3.41 1.78 1.78
N ILE A 541 -4.31 1.91 0.80
CA ILE A 541 -5.47 1.00 0.69
C ILE A 541 -5.01 -0.44 0.40
N CYS A 542 -4.11 -0.67 -0.55
CA CYS A 542 -3.66 -2.04 -0.85
C CYS A 542 -2.64 -2.60 0.18
N SER A 543 -1.93 -1.75 0.94
CA SER A 543 -1.11 -2.25 2.07
C SER A 543 -1.98 -2.74 3.25
N SER A 544 -3.17 -2.17 3.45
CA SER A 544 -4.04 -2.42 4.60
C SER A 544 -4.61 -3.84 4.74
N GLY A 545 -4.44 -4.70 3.73
CA GLY A 545 -5.03 -6.05 3.72
C GLY A 545 -4.53 -7.00 4.83
N GLY A 546 -3.47 -6.63 5.55
CA GLY A 546 -2.92 -7.44 6.65
C GLY A 546 -2.20 -8.71 6.20
N THR A 547 -2.08 -8.94 4.88
CA THR A 547 -1.40 -10.08 4.26
C THR A 547 0.00 -10.25 4.85
N LYS A 548 0.28 -11.43 5.40
CA LYS A 548 1.61 -11.81 5.91
C LYS A 548 2.43 -12.44 4.80
N ALA A 549 3.75 -12.20 4.80
CA ALA A 549 4.66 -12.88 3.90
C ALA A 549 4.68 -14.39 4.20
N ALA A 550 4.73 -15.21 3.15
CA ALA A 550 5.15 -16.59 3.22
C ALA A 550 6.62 -16.67 3.70
N SER A 551 6.98 -17.78 4.36
CA SER A 551 8.36 -18.00 4.82
C SER A 551 9.34 -18.23 3.67
N ASP A 552 8.85 -18.74 2.55
CA ASP A 552 9.57 -18.78 1.27
C ASP A 552 8.74 -18.06 0.20
N ARG A 553 9.37 -17.16 -0.56
CA ARG A 553 8.73 -16.44 -1.68
C ARG A 553 8.49 -17.33 -2.90
N HIS A 554 9.06 -18.54 -2.90
CA HIS A 554 8.89 -19.57 -3.91
C HIS A 554 7.96 -20.71 -3.46
N GLU A 555 7.37 -20.65 -2.25
CA GLU A 555 6.59 -21.75 -1.63
C GLU A 555 5.46 -22.29 -2.53
N ASP A 556 4.75 -21.39 -3.22
CA ASP A 556 3.68 -21.70 -4.18
C ASP A 556 4.13 -21.62 -5.66
N LEU A 557 5.42 -21.45 -5.95
CA LEU A 557 5.93 -21.29 -7.32
C LEU A 557 6.57 -22.60 -7.83
N PRO A 558 5.96 -23.29 -8.80
CA PRO A 558 6.38 -24.61 -9.22
C PRO A 558 7.72 -24.58 -9.98
N LEU A 559 8.52 -25.63 -9.81
CA LEU A 559 9.74 -25.86 -10.59
C LEU A 559 9.45 -26.10 -12.09
N ILE A 560 8.21 -26.44 -12.46
CA ILE A 560 7.75 -26.55 -13.84
C ILE A 560 6.39 -25.86 -13.95
N GLN A 561 6.34 -24.69 -14.60
CA GLN A 561 5.12 -23.98 -14.91
C GLN A 561 4.78 -24.18 -16.39
N TYR A 562 3.64 -24.82 -16.67
CA TYR A 562 3.07 -24.94 -18.01
C TYR A 562 1.92 -23.93 -18.17
N ASN A 563 1.92 -23.19 -19.26
CA ASN A 563 0.86 -22.25 -19.64
C ASN A 563 0.26 -22.71 -20.97
N GLY A 564 -0.81 -23.50 -20.88
CA GLY A 564 -1.49 -24.08 -22.04
C GLY A 564 -2.40 -23.10 -22.76
N GLY A 565 -3.15 -23.61 -23.75
CA GLY A 565 -4.02 -22.78 -24.59
C GLY A 565 -3.21 -21.78 -25.41
N TRP A 566 -3.72 -20.55 -25.57
CA TRP A 566 -3.29 -19.64 -26.63
C TRP A 566 -1.78 -19.28 -26.62
N LEU A 567 -1.10 -19.43 -25.48
CA LEU A 567 0.36 -19.29 -25.38
C LEU A 567 1.10 -20.60 -25.72
N GLY A 568 0.71 -21.71 -25.09
CA GLY A 568 1.33 -23.01 -25.29
C GLY A 568 2.82 -23.03 -24.92
N GLN A 569 3.19 -22.56 -23.74
CA GLN A 569 4.57 -22.42 -23.30
C GLN A 569 4.85 -23.20 -22.01
N ILE A 570 6.12 -23.53 -21.75
CA ILE A 570 6.57 -24.18 -20.54
C ILE A 570 7.89 -23.58 -20.07
N ILE A 571 7.98 -23.27 -18.78
CA ILE A 571 9.23 -22.90 -18.12
C ILE A 571 9.55 -23.91 -17.02
N ALA A 572 10.77 -24.46 -17.06
CA ALA A 572 11.21 -25.55 -16.21
C ALA A 572 12.59 -25.25 -15.61
N ARG A 573 12.74 -25.49 -14.31
CA ARG A 573 13.97 -25.27 -13.53
C ARG A 573 14.22 -26.48 -12.60
N ASN A 574 15.47 -26.74 -12.26
CA ASN A 574 15.84 -27.79 -11.28
C ASN A 574 15.81 -27.29 -9.82
N SER A 575 16.00 -26.00 -9.58
CA SER A 575 16.00 -25.37 -8.25
C SER A 575 15.57 -23.90 -8.35
N TRP A 576 15.33 -23.27 -7.20
CA TRP A 576 15.20 -21.81 -7.05
C TRP A 576 16.49 -21.14 -6.55
N ASN A 577 17.59 -21.90 -6.46
CA ASN A 577 18.86 -21.44 -5.90
C ASN A 577 19.77 -20.85 -6.98
N ALA A 578 20.96 -20.39 -6.57
CA ALA A 578 22.02 -19.91 -7.45
C ALA A 578 22.68 -21.02 -8.32
N ASP A 579 22.33 -22.29 -8.13
CA ASP A 579 22.76 -23.41 -8.97
C ASP A 579 21.75 -23.80 -10.06
N GLN A 580 20.67 -23.02 -10.23
CA GLN A 580 19.61 -23.37 -11.14
C GLN A 580 20.08 -23.44 -12.61
N ALA A 581 19.57 -24.47 -13.30
CA ALA A 581 19.48 -24.55 -14.74
C ALA A 581 18.00 -24.43 -15.11
N THR A 582 17.68 -23.43 -15.94
CA THR A 582 16.31 -23.00 -16.24
C THR A 582 16.14 -22.94 -17.75
N VAL A 583 15.00 -23.43 -18.25
CA VAL A 583 14.68 -23.51 -19.69
C VAL A 583 13.25 -23.03 -19.92
N LEU A 584 13.07 -22.12 -20.88
CA LEU A 584 11.79 -21.70 -21.43
C LEU A 584 11.64 -22.30 -22.83
N MET A 585 10.46 -22.81 -23.17
CA MET A 585 10.12 -23.30 -24.51
C MET A 585 8.70 -22.84 -24.87
N LYS A 586 8.50 -22.36 -26.10
CA LYS A 586 7.22 -21.87 -26.61
C LYS A 586 6.74 -22.67 -27.82
N ILE A 587 5.47 -23.07 -27.81
CA ILE A 587 4.75 -23.52 -29.02
C ILE A 587 4.18 -22.30 -29.75
N GLY A 588 3.59 -21.34 -29.03
CA GLY A 588 2.99 -20.13 -29.62
C GLY A 588 1.70 -20.44 -30.38
N GLU A 589 0.70 -21.03 -29.71
CA GLU A 589 -0.56 -21.45 -30.38
C GLU A 589 -1.28 -20.27 -31.08
N ARG A 590 -1.14 -19.05 -30.55
CA ARG A 590 -1.62 -17.80 -31.16
C ARG A 590 -0.73 -16.62 -30.74
N THR A 591 -0.32 -15.79 -31.70
CA THR A 591 0.16 -14.44 -31.38
C THR A 591 -1.01 -13.50 -31.10
N MET A 592 -0.86 -12.59 -30.13
CA MET A 592 -1.78 -11.48 -29.87
C MET A 592 -1.33 -10.16 -30.51
N ALA A 593 -0.17 -10.14 -31.17
CA ALA A 593 0.49 -8.96 -31.70
C ALA A 593 0.67 -7.83 -30.66
N ASN A 594 0.78 -6.59 -31.12
CA ASN A 594 1.12 -5.39 -30.33
C ASN A 594 2.51 -5.47 -29.67
N HIS A 595 2.64 -6.09 -28.50
CA HIS A 595 3.92 -6.29 -27.78
C HIS A 595 4.28 -7.78 -27.61
N ASP A 596 3.51 -8.65 -28.25
CA ASP A 596 3.75 -10.09 -28.39
C ASP A 596 4.47 -10.36 -29.73
N HIS A 597 5.41 -11.30 -29.75
CA HIS A 597 6.33 -11.53 -30.87
C HIS A 597 5.95 -12.74 -31.74
N ALA A 598 6.55 -12.87 -32.91
CA ALA A 598 6.41 -14.01 -33.82
C ALA A 598 7.26 -15.24 -33.40
N ASP A 599 7.40 -15.48 -32.09
CA ASP A 599 8.42 -16.39 -31.50
C ASP A 599 7.97 -17.86 -31.33
N ALA A 600 7.00 -18.31 -32.12
CA ALA A 600 6.50 -19.69 -32.09
C ALA A 600 7.60 -20.72 -32.39
N GLY A 601 7.81 -21.67 -31.48
CA GLY A 601 8.90 -22.64 -31.53
C GLY A 601 10.22 -22.20 -30.89
N SER A 602 10.28 -21.01 -30.30
CA SER A 602 11.47 -20.50 -29.61
C SER A 602 11.78 -21.23 -28.29
N PHE A 603 13.03 -21.11 -27.86
CA PHE A 603 13.49 -21.58 -26.55
C PHE A 603 14.61 -20.68 -25.99
N GLN A 604 14.72 -20.62 -24.66
CA GLN A 604 15.80 -19.96 -23.94
C GLN A 604 16.34 -20.90 -22.86
N ILE A 605 17.64 -20.80 -22.57
CA ILE A 605 18.38 -21.69 -21.66
C ILE A 605 19.32 -20.84 -20.81
N TYR A 606 19.21 -20.96 -19.50
CA TYR A 606 20.11 -20.38 -18.51
C TYR A 606 20.76 -21.47 -17.68
N TYR A 607 22.07 -21.35 -17.45
CA TYR A 607 22.77 -22.05 -16.37
C TYR A 607 24.02 -21.25 -16.00
N LYS A 608 23.97 -20.54 -14.87
CA LYS A 608 24.96 -19.55 -14.38
C LYS A 608 25.19 -18.32 -15.28
N THR A 609 24.65 -18.35 -16.49
CA THR A 609 24.53 -17.26 -17.46
C THR A 609 23.54 -17.72 -18.54
N THR A 610 23.07 -16.79 -19.37
CA THR A 610 22.20 -17.09 -20.52
C THR A 610 23.01 -17.78 -21.63
N LEU A 611 22.72 -19.05 -21.88
CA LEU A 611 23.37 -19.88 -22.91
C LEU A 611 22.63 -19.82 -24.25
N ALA A 612 21.31 -19.65 -24.20
CA ALA A 612 20.45 -19.27 -25.31
C ALA A 612 19.42 -18.28 -24.76
N GLY A 613 19.23 -17.14 -25.42
CA GLY A 613 18.34 -16.08 -24.96
C GLY A 613 17.59 -15.45 -26.13
N ASP A 614 16.56 -14.68 -25.80
CA ASP A 614 15.93 -13.76 -26.75
C ASP A 614 16.92 -12.68 -27.20
N THR A 615 16.73 -12.09 -28.39
CA THR A 615 17.73 -11.21 -29.00
C THR A 615 17.17 -9.91 -29.57
N GLY A 616 17.92 -8.83 -29.42
CA GLY A 616 17.50 -7.47 -29.75
C GLY A 616 16.95 -6.72 -28.53
N SER A 617 16.73 -5.42 -28.69
CA SER A 617 16.13 -4.56 -27.67
C SER A 617 15.06 -3.66 -28.29
N TYR A 618 13.93 -3.51 -27.57
CA TYR A 618 12.79 -2.70 -27.97
C TYR A 618 13.19 -1.25 -28.32
N ASP A 619 13.99 -0.59 -27.48
CA ASP A 619 14.40 0.81 -27.63
C ASP A 619 15.66 1.01 -28.48
N THR A 620 15.88 0.14 -29.47
CA THR A 620 16.97 0.31 -30.45
C THR A 620 16.55 1.26 -31.57
N TYR A 621 17.25 2.38 -31.71
CA TYR A 621 17.08 3.36 -32.78
C TYR A 621 18.20 3.23 -33.82
N ASP A 622 17.90 3.49 -35.09
CA ASP A 622 18.94 3.64 -36.11
C ASP A 622 19.73 4.96 -35.95
N ALA A 623 20.82 5.10 -36.71
CA ALA A 623 21.69 6.29 -36.67
C ALA A 623 21.01 7.61 -37.15
N ALA A 624 19.78 7.55 -37.63
CA ALA A 624 18.95 8.70 -37.99
C ALA A 624 17.77 8.93 -37.00
N GLY A 625 17.72 8.16 -35.89
CA GLY A 625 16.70 8.29 -34.86
C GLY A 625 15.40 7.53 -35.13
N ASN A 626 15.36 6.63 -36.11
CA ASN A 626 14.16 5.81 -36.37
C ASN A 626 14.20 4.52 -35.54
N LYS A 627 13.16 4.30 -34.72
CA LYS A 627 12.94 3.02 -34.01
C LYS A 627 12.56 1.87 -34.95
N PHE A 628 11.98 2.21 -36.10
CA PHE A 628 11.30 1.27 -37.00
C PHE A 628 12.16 0.11 -37.56
N PRO A 629 13.41 0.29 -38.03
CA PRO A 629 14.11 -0.78 -38.74
C PRO A 629 14.46 -1.99 -37.87
N HIS A 630 15.04 -1.77 -36.69
CA HIS A 630 15.38 -2.86 -35.77
C HIS A 630 14.10 -3.53 -35.22
N PHE A 631 13.16 -2.71 -34.74
CA PHE A 631 11.89 -3.18 -34.18
C PHE A 631 11.12 -4.10 -35.16
N LYS A 632 10.92 -3.64 -36.40
CA LYS A 632 10.06 -4.31 -37.38
C LYS A 632 10.69 -5.49 -38.12
N TYR A 633 12.02 -5.58 -38.19
CA TYR A 633 12.72 -6.57 -39.03
C TYR A 633 13.66 -7.50 -38.26
N TYR A 634 13.68 -7.41 -36.92
CA TYR A 634 14.52 -8.28 -36.08
C TYR A 634 13.94 -8.55 -34.68
N HIS A 635 13.25 -7.59 -34.06
CA HIS A 635 12.75 -7.77 -32.69
C HIS A 635 11.33 -8.35 -32.57
N GLN A 636 10.42 -8.08 -33.53
CA GLN A 636 9.04 -8.61 -33.53
C GLN A 636 8.86 -9.86 -34.40
#